data_AF-A0A0H1BIQ0-F1
#
_entry.id   AF-A0A0H1BIQ0-F1
#
_cell.length_a   1.000
_cell.length_b   1.000
_cell.length_c   1.000
_cell.angle_alpha   90.00
_cell.angle_beta   90.00
_cell.angle_gamma   90.00
#
_symmetry.space_group_name_H-M   'P 1'
#
loop_
_entity.id
_entity.type
_entity.pdbx_description
1 polymer ?
#
loop_
_entity_poly.entity_id
_entity_poly.type
_entity_poly.pdbx_seq_one_letter_code
_entity_poly.pdbx_strand_id
1 'polypeptide(L)'
;MTLTHASYTVAWICALPLELAAAKAVLDEFHPTLPQPKSDHNVYTLGSVSGHNVVVACLPVGVYGTTSATAAVSHLISTYQNIRFGLMVGVGGGVPGGIPDIRLGDVVVSKPTDTSSGVIQYDYGKTLQNGRFHRTGSLNKPPPILLKGIAQMKSDYILGKASISNIMASNLQKEEVRKQFPRPSKDQLFQSAYGHVGDRPDCATCDQSQLVDRLERVTQEPYIHYGLVASGNQVMKDARTRDLIARELDILCFEMEAAGLMDEIPSLVIRGICDYCDSHKHKDWQGYAAFSAAAYAKALLELVPLNEESADQTSEANGACYWMVPFQKNLGFVGREDEIAHIEELIEQINGPSKIAICGLGGVGKTQIALELVYHRREKDPRCSIFWIPCTSHASVEQAYIDIAQTLGIQGVQPVEAVERVKAYLIQATEKWLLVFDNADEMDMWSTLTDFIPRSKQGCVVFTTRNRRLAVKLASPFVITVSEPDAETGMKILNKALIRKDLLVDDKAAITLLEQLVFLPLAIIQAAAYINTNDIELSDYTMLLQDQEPDVIELLSEDFGDDGRYHEIQNPVATTWLISFQQIQQLNPLAADYLSFMACISPRNIPQSLLPPAPSKKKTLEAIGLLKAFSFISEQVQDRSLSLHRLVHLSTRNWLRKQQCFDRQIQTTADWFSRVFPDNDPANRKLWRLYLPHALSLITENDFQKEQENHIHLMRNIGTCLHADGKYNKAADILENVVNLHGGGNENSDLSLCSSVSNLANTYSYQGWWEEAKELYEPVLEIYKQVVGPEHPGTLFSMTHLAYIYMKQGQWKKAEELVMHVLQTTKQVLGPEHPVTLTSMMNLATIYIEQGQEQEAEKLAKQALEIFKQVLGPEHPETLRSMTLLACIYTTQEQWEKGEELEVYVLQTSKQVLGPEHPETLISMTNLASIYIEQGQDQEAEKLAKQALEIFKQVLGPEHPETLTNMSNLALIYLNLGRWDEAENLGVQAMEVRIKVLGSGDPNTLITMHNLATTWYSQQRIHEAIDLMEKCVKFRDKVLGSSHPDTISSTRALRNWKERANSLSEEQSRSLVQAERDQPSEKTKGAFSAGLVLPKPNGEGVFGSLKAFCETHPFLTPLRNNSPGLRDQDLQEID
;
A
#
# COMPACT_ATOMS: atom_id res chain seq x y z
N MET A 1 17.63 15.88 65.66
CA MET A 1 18.23 15.73 64.31
C MET A 1 18.51 17.12 63.76
N THR A 2 19.69 17.36 63.20
CA THR A 2 19.98 18.61 62.49
C THR A 2 19.23 18.61 61.16
N LEU A 3 18.23 19.48 61.01
CA LEU A 3 17.47 19.64 59.77
C LEU A 3 18.39 20.23 58.69
N THR A 4 18.38 19.63 57.50
CA THR A 4 19.10 20.08 56.30
C THR A 4 18.11 20.46 55.21
N HIS A 5 18.58 21.01 54.08
CA HIS A 5 17.71 21.29 52.93
C HIS A 5 16.96 20.05 52.42
N ALA A 6 17.60 18.88 52.50
CA ALA A 6 17.01 17.60 52.12
C ALA A 6 15.90 17.13 53.09
N SER A 7 15.79 17.72 54.28
CA SER A 7 14.76 17.36 55.25
C SER A 7 13.36 17.89 54.87
N TYR A 8 13.25 18.81 53.91
CA TYR A 8 11.98 19.43 53.53
C TYR A 8 11.40 18.80 52.26
N THR A 9 10.11 18.45 52.33
CA THR A 9 9.44 17.64 51.31
C THR A 9 8.20 18.31 50.72
N VAL A 10 7.74 19.42 51.29
CA VAL A 10 6.54 20.14 50.82
C VAL A 10 6.89 21.60 50.56
N ALA A 11 6.58 22.08 49.35
CA ALA A 11 6.68 23.50 49.02
C ALA A 11 5.32 24.18 49.21
N TRP A 12 5.29 25.31 49.90
CA TRP A 12 4.09 26.11 50.11
C TRP A 12 4.32 27.52 49.55
N ILE A 13 3.64 27.85 48.46
CA ILE A 13 3.84 29.09 47.72
C ILE A 13 2.69 30.06 47.98
N CYS A 14 3.05 31.29 48.37
CA CYS A 14 2.14 32.41 48.62
C CYS A 14 2.45 33.55 47.63
N ALA A 15 1.43 34.20 47.10
CA ALA A 15 1.56 35.40 46.27
C ALA A 15 1.69 36.68 47.10
N LEU A 16 0.99 36.76 48.24
CA LEU A 16 0.89 37.98 49.05
C LEU A 16 1.46 37.82 50.47
N PRO A 17 2.00 38.90 51.08
CA PRO A 17 2.43 38.86 52.48
C PRO A 17 1.35 38.44 53.48
N LEU A 18 0.08 38.73 53.16
CA LEU A 18 -1.07 38.32 53.96
C LEU A 18 -1.28 36.80 53.93
N GLU A 19 -1.01 36.17 52.79
CA GLU A 19 -1.09 34.71 52.61
C GLU A 19 0.08 34.02 53.34
N LEU A 20 1.28 34.61 53.27
CA LEU A 20 2.43 34.15 54.08
C LEU A 20 2.12 34.23 55.58
N ALA A 21 1.46 35.29 56.03
CA ALA A 21 1.04 35.41 57.43
C ALA A 21 0.01 34.33 57.81
N ALA A 22 -0.93 34.00 56.92
CA ALA A 22 -1.89 32.92 57.12
C ALA A 22 -1.21 31.54 57.18
N ALA A 23 -0.25 31.28 56.28
CA ALA A 23 0.56 30.06 56.30
C ALA A 23 1.35 29.92 57.62
N LYS A 24 2.00 31.01 58.07
CA LYS A 24 2.69 31.05 59.37
C LYS A 24 1.78 30.78 60.56
N ALA A 25 0.52 31.22 60.50
CA ALA A 25 -0.44 31.03 61.58
C ALA A 25 -0.86 29.57 61.77
N VAL A 26 -0.75 28.73 60.72
CA VAL A 26 -1.15 27.32 60.75
C VAL A 26 0.03 26.34 60.94
N LEU A 27 1.28 26.80 60.88
CA LEU A 27 2.47 25.99 61.21
C LEU A 27 2.40 25.47 62.65
N ASP A 28 2.80 24.21 62.84
CA ASP A 28 2.91 23.60 64.17
C ASP A 28 4.21 24.01 64.87
N GLU A 29 5.32 24.04 64.12
CA GLU A 29 6.64 24.45 64.61
C GLU A 29 7.37 25.34 63.57
N PHE A 30 8.19 26.28 64.05
CA PHE A 30 9.11 27.08 63.23
C PHE A 30 10.52 26.49 63.30
N HIS A 31 11.14 26.29 62.14
CA HIS A 31 12.52 25.84 62.04
C HIS A 31 13.49 27.02 61.82
N PRO A 32 14.75 26.94 62.28
CA PRO A 32 15.78 27.94 62.00
C PRO A 32 16.06 28.07 60.50
N THR A 33 16.50 29.25 60.06
CA THR A 33 16.90 29.48 58.66
C THR A 33 18.15 28.68 58.29
N LEU A 34 18.17 28.15 57.06
CA LEU A 34 19.30 27.42 56.50
C LEU A 34 20.12 28.30 55.53
N PRO A 35 21.44 28.04 55.37
CA PRO A 35 22.29 28.79 54.45
C PRO A 35 21.89 28.54 52.99
N GLN A 36 21.80 29.59 52.17
CA GLN A 36 21.28 29.50 50.79
C GLN A 36 22.36 29.86 49.74
N PRO A 37 22.29 29.30 48.52
CA PRO A 37 23.16 29.68 47.41
C PRO A 37 23.03 31.16 47.03
N LYS A 38 24.10 31.79 46.52
CA LYS A 38 24.06 33.19 46.06
C LYS A 38 23.09 33.44 44.89
N SER A 39 22.74 32.40 44.16
CA SER A 39 21.81 32.41 43.03
C SER A 39 20.34 32.36 43.45
N ASP A 40 20.05 32.05 44.72
CA ASP A 40 18.69 32.03 45.25
C ASP A 40 18.43 33.34 46.01
N HIS A 41 17.45 34.09 45.52
CA HIS A 41 17.06 35.39 46.08
C HIS A 41 15.76 35.33 46.90
N ASN A 42 15.19 34.14 47.07
CA ASN A 42 13.98 33.97 47.87
C ASN A 42 14.26 34.11 49.36
N VAL A 43 13.21 34.44 50.12
CA VAL A 43 13.23 34.41 51.58
C VAL A 43 12.25 33.36 52.06
N TYR A 44 12.78 32.26 52.60
CA TYR A 44 11.98 31.13 53.07
C TYR A 44 11.60 31.26 54.54
N THR A 45 10.38 30.83 54.86
CA THR A 45 9.99 30.45 56.22
C THR A 45 9.93 28.93 56.29
N LEU A 46 10.65 28.36 57.24
CA LEU A 46 10.75 26.92 57.42
C LEU A 46 9.95 26.47 58.65
N GLY A 47 9.27 25.35 58.55
CA GLY A 47 8.50 24.81 59.67
C GLY A 47 7.94 23.42 59.40
N SER A 48 7.05 22.98 60.28
CA SER A 48 6.33 21.71 60.13
C SER A 48 4.81 21.89 60.17
N VAL A 49 4.10 21.04 59.43
CA VAL A 49 2.62 20.96 59.42
C VAL A 49 2.22 19.49 59.43
N SER A 50 1.55 19.04 60.48
CA SER A 50 1.08 17.66 60.66
C SER A 50 2.18 16.61 60.39
N GLY A 51 3.40 16.90 60.84
CA GLY A 51 4.59 16.05 60.67
C GLY A 51 5.36 16.23 59.35
N HIS A 52 4.82 16.97 58.36
CA HIS A 52 5.54 17.29 57.12
C HIS A 52 6.45 18.50 57.33
N ASN A 53 7.69 18.42 56.85
CA ASN A 53 8.61 19.57 56.83
C ASN A 53 8.32 20.44 55.60
N VAL A 54 7.89 21.68 55.84
CA VAL A 54 7.38 22.60 54.81
C VAL A 54 8.33 23.79 54.61
N VAL A 55 8.59 24.12 53.34
CA VAL A 55 9.25 25.37 52.92
C VAL A 55 8.18 26.33 52.41
N VAL A 56 7.99 27.45 53.12
CA VAL A 56 7.05 28.49 52.71
C VAL A 56 7.80 29.61 52.00
N ALA A 57 7.42 29.90 50.75
CA ALA A 57 7.96 31.00 49.96
C ALA A 57 6.85 32.00 49.61
N CYS A 58 7.19 33.29 49.59
CA CYS A 58 6.31 34.36 49.16
C CYS A 58 6.90 35.07 47.95
N LEU A 59 6.07 35.42 46.97
CA LEU A 59 6.50 36.20 45.81
C LEU A 59 6.99 37.61 46.24
N PRO A 60 7.89 38.25 45.44
CA PRO A 60 8.38 39.58 45.73
C PRO A 60 7.25 40.60 45.86
N VAL A 61 7.33 41.48 46.86
CA VAL A 61 6.28 42.46 47.13
C VAL A 61 6.04 43.35 45.91
N GLY A 62 4.81 43.32 45.39
CA GLY A 62 4.41 44.12 44.23
C GLY A 62 4.71 43.48 42.86
N VAL A 63 5.29 42.27 42.84
CA VAL A 63 5.51 41.47 41.63
C VAL A 63 4.64 40.23 41.71
N TYR A 64 3.72 40.10 40.76
CA TYR A 64 2.75 39.02 40.66
C TYR A 64 2.68 38.52 39.21
N GLY A 65 1.95 37.44 38.98
CA GLY A 65 1.87 36.79 37.67
C GLY A 65 2.69 35.52 37.56
N THR A 66 2.50 34.80 36.46
CA THR A 66 3.03 33.44 36.30
C THR A 66 4.56 33.41 36.29
N THR A 67 5.22 34.36 35.62
CA THR A 67 6.69 34.44 35.55
C THR A 67 7.35 34.60 36.92
N SER A 68 6.75 35.39 37.81
CA SER A 68 7.28 35.56 39.17
C SER A 68 7.12 34.30 40.00
N ALA A 69 6.01 33.58 39.82
CA ALA A 69 5.77 32.30 40.48
C ALA A 69 6.76 31.23 39.98
N THR A 70 6.98 31.13 38.66
CA THR A 70 7.99 30.25 38.06
C THR A 70 9.37 30.51 38.67
N ALA A 71 9.85 31.76 38.66
CA ALA A 71 11.17 32.10 39.16
C ALA A 71 11.35 31.75 40.65
N ALA A 72 10.36 32.08 41.49
CA ALA A 72 10.41 31.75 42.92
C ALA A 72 10.48 30.23 43.14
N VAL A 73 9.73 29.46 42.35
CA VAL A 73 9.65 28.00 42.48
C VAL A 73 10.90 27.31 41.94
N SER A 74 11.44 27.71 40.78
CA SER A 74 12.66 27.14 40.23
C SER A 74 13.85 27.33 41.19
N HIS A 75 13.95 28.48 41.87
CA HIS A 75 14.93 28.69 42.93
C HIS A 75 14.67 27.81 44.17
N LEU A 76 13.41 27.67 44.59
CA LEU A 76 13.04 26.83 45.73
C LEU A 76 13.44 25.37 45.51
N ILE A 77 13.11 24.79 44.36
CA ILE A 77 13.41 23.38 44.06
C ILE A 77 14.91 23.17 43.90
N SER A 78 15.62 24.17 43.37
CA SER A 78 17.08 24.14 43.28
C SER A 78 17.74 24.08 44.67
N THR A 79 17.21 24.82 45.64
CA THR A 79 17.73 24.87 47.02
C THR A 79 17.26 23.69 47.87
N TYR A 80 15.99 23.28 47.75
CA TYR A 80 15.38 22.18 48.49
C TYR A 80 15.05 21.03 47.53
N GLN A 81 16.00 20.12 47.36
CA GLN A 81 15.97 19.11 46.29
C GLN A 81 14.97 17.97 46.54
N ASN A 82 14.49 17.79 47.77
CA ASN A 82 13.61 16.68 48.16
C ASN A 82 12.12 17.07 48.19
N ILE A 83 11.76 18.21 47.60
CA ILE A 83 10.37 18.64 47.49
C ILE A 83 9.60 17.65 46.61
N ARG A 84 8.54 17.05 47.17
CA ARG A 84 7.72 16.02 46.50
C ARG A 84 6.54 16.62 45.74
N PHE A 85 5.98 17.71 46.26
CA PHE A 85 4.84 18.40 45.68
C PHE A 85 4.74 19.84 46.20
N GLY A 86 4.06 20.69 45.43
CA GLY A 86 3.75 22.06 45.78
C GLY A 86 2.30 22.26 46.22
N LEU A 87 2.10 23.24 47.09
CA LEU A 87 0.79 23.81 47.42
C LEU A 87 0.82 25.31 47.08
N MET A 88 0.03 25.73 46.09
CA MET A 88 -0.21 27.16 45.84
C MET A 88 -1.41 27.58 46.68
N VAL A 89 -1.15 28.21 47.82
CA VAL A 89 -2.18 28.57 48.80
C VAL A 89 -2.27 30.07 48.91
N GLY A 90 -3.45 30.61 48.66
CA GLY A 90 -3.65 32.05 48.73
C GLY A 90 -5.09 32.46 48.51
N VAL A 91 -5.30 33.71 48.12
CA VAL A 91 -6.61 34.22 47.75
C VAL A 91 -6.84 34.17 46.25
N GLY A 92 -8.09 34.09 45.84
CA GLY A 92 -8.52 34.20 44.46
C GLY A 92 -9.90 34.84 44.39
N GLY A 93 -10.33 35.18 43.19
CA GLY A 93 -11.69 35.65 42.96
C GLY A 93 -12.61 34.48 42.58
N GLY A 94 -13.80 34.44 43.17
CA GLY A 94 -14.78 33.38 42.94
C GLY A 94 -15.69 33.72 41.77
N VAL A 95 -16.17 32.70 41.05
CA VAL A 95 -17.22 32.87 40.05
C VAL A 95 -18.58 32.71 40.74
N PRO A 96 -19.38 33.78 40.87
CA PRO A 96 -20.72 33.69 41.44
C PRO A 96 -21.74 33.25 40.39
N GLY A 97 -22.48 32.17 40.64
CA GLY A 97 -23.63 31.75 39.85
C GLY A 97 -23.62 30.26 39.47
N GLY A 98 -24.78 29.59 39.63
CA GLY A 98 -24.95 28.16 39.34
C GLY A 98 -24.84 27.26 40.58
N ILE A 99 -24.78 25.95 40.35
CA ILE A 99 -24.44 24.94 41.36
C ILE A 99 -22.98 24.53 41.06
N PRO A 100 -21.99 24.84 41.92
CA PRO A 100 -22.12 25.29 43.31
C PRO A 100 -22.20 26.83 43.52
N ASP A 101 -22.91 27.26 44.57
CA ASP A 101 -22.99 28.65 45.02
C ASP A 101 -21.72 29.06 45.77
N ILE A 102 -20.78 29.72 45.10
CA ILE A 102 -19.50 30.18 45.66
C ILE A 102 -19.68 31.52 46.37
N ARG A 103 -19.19 31.64 47.62
CA ARG A 103 -19.28 32.85 48.44
C ARG A 103 -17.94 33.33 48.97
N LEU A 104 -17.88 34.59 49.39
CA LEU A 104 -16.68 35.15 50.02
C LEU A 104 -16.34 34.36 51.30
N GLY A 105 -15.07 34.03 51.45
CA GLY A 105 -14.54 33.17 52.51
C GLY A 105 -14.54 31.68 52.21
N ASP A 106 -15.26 31.22 51.17
CA ASP A 106 -15.18 29.82 50.72
C ASP A 106 -13.78 29.46 50.19
N VAL A 107 -13.51 28.17 50.04
CA VAL A 107 -12.27 27.66 49.47
C VAL A 107 -12.56 26.91 48.18
N VAL A 108 -11.87 27.28 47.10
CA VAL A 108 -11.86 26.55 45.82
C VAL A 108 -10.54 25.80 45.69
N VAL A 109 -10.63 24.51 45.38
CA VAL A 109 -9.48 23.61 45.23
C VAL A 109 -9.45 23.07 43.80
N SER A 110 -8.30 23.16 43.13
CA SER A 110 -8.18 22.68 41.76
C SER A 110 -8.41 21.17 41.67
N LYS A 111 -9.25 20.76 40.71
CA LYS A 111 -9.58 19.34 40.46
C LYS A 111 -9.53 19.06 38.95
N PRO A 112 -8.75 18.06 38.50
CA PRO A 112 -8.78 17.60 37.12
C PRO A 112 -10.17 17.15 36.66
N THR A 113 -10.46 17.37 35.37
CA THR A 113 -11.62 16.85 34.63
C THR A 113 -11.13 15.93 33.50
N ASP A 114 -12.04 15.34 32.73
CA ASP A 114 -11.69 14.50 31.57
C ASP A 114 -10.90 15.28 30.51
N THR A 115 -11.09 16.60 30.45
CA THR A 115 -10.54 17.48 29.42
C THR A 115 -9.48 18.47 29.93
N SER A 116 -9.29 18.60 31.25
CA SER A 116 -8.38 19.59 31.83
C SER A 116 -7.67 19.09 33.09
N SER A 117 -6.46 19.59 33.32
CA SER A 117 -5.59 19.19 34.42
C SER A 117 -5.94 19.80 35.79
N GLY A 118 -6.98 20.64 35.87
CA GLY A 118 -7.45 21.27 37.10
C GLY A 118 -7.16 22.76 37.18
N VAL A 119 -6.15 23.23 36.44
CA VAL A 119 -5.81 24.64 36.26
C VAL A 119 -5.77 24.93 34.77
N ILE A 120 -6.40 26.02 34.33
CA ILE A 120 -6.40 26.43 32.91
C ILE A 120 -5.75 27.79 32.81
N GLN A 121 -4.69 27.91 31.99
CA GLN A 121 -4.17 29.23 31.65
C GLN A 121 -5.08 29.90 30.62
N TYR A 122 -5.99 30.76 31.07
CA TYR A 122 -7.11 31.20 30.25
C TYR A 122 -6.73 32.22 29.17
N ASP A 123 -5.57 32.87 29.32
CA ASP A 123 -5.02 33.91 28.43
C ASP A 123 -3.83 33.42 27.57
N TYR A 124 -3.57 32.11 27.53
CA TYR A 124 -2.50 31.51 26.72
C TYR A 124 -3.06 30.73 25.52
N GLY A 125 -2.62 31.09 24.31
CA GLY A 125 -3.21 30.59 23.08
C GLY A 125 -2.94 31.45 21.86
N LYS A 126 -3.52 31.05 20.72
CA LYS A 126 -3.41 31.72 19.42
C LYS A 126 -4.69 32.46 19.09
N THR A 127 -4.57 33.72 18.67
CA THR A 127 -5.70 34.46 18.09
C THR A 127 -5.88 34.05 16.63
N LEU A 128 -7.03 33.48 16.29
CA LEU A 128 -7.38 33.08 14.91
C LEU A 128 -7.92 34.28 14.11
N GLN A 129 -7.94 34.16 12.76
CA GLN A 129 -8.30 35.23 11.81
C GLN A 129 -9.69 35.88 12.06
N ASN A 130 -10.56 35.25 12.85
CA ASN A 130 -11.90 35.76 13.19
C ASN A 130 -11.98 36.40 14.59
N GLY A 131 -10.84 36.71 15.22
CA GLY A 131 -10.80 37.23 16.60
C GLY A 131 -11.13 36.20 17.68
N ARG A 132 -11.31 34.92 17.30
CA ARG A 132 -11.50 33.81 18.24
C ARG A 132 -10.14 33.40 18.82
N PHE A 133 -10.06 33.39 20.15
CA PHE A 133 -8.88 32.93 20.87
C PHE A 133 -8.94 31.42 21.04
N HIS A 134 -7.95 30.71 20.50
CA HIS A 134 -7.81 29.27 20.63
C HIS A 134 -6.71 28.96 21.66
N ARG A 135 -7.11 28.42 22.81
CA ARG A 135 -6.19 28.04 23.89
C ARG A 135 -5.36 26.83 23.48
N THR A 136 -4.07 26.85 23.75
CA THR A 136 -3.13 25.79 23.36
C THR A 136 -2.31 25.34 24.56
N GLY A 137 -2.03 24.03 24.67
CA GLY A 137 -1.25 23.46 25.77
C GLY A 137 -2.10 22.98 26.94
N SER A 138 -1.52 22.13 27.78
CA SER A 138 -2.12 21.62 29.02
C SER A 138 -1.09 21.66 30.13
N LEU A 139 -1.43 22.24 31.28
CA LEU A 139 -0.57 22.27 32.46
C LEU A 139 -0.54 20.88 33.14
N ASN A 140 0.50 20.59 33.92
CA ASN A 140 0.56 19.33 34.69
C ASN A 140 -0.64 19.14 35.64
N LYS A 141 -0.99 17.87 35.93
CA LYS A 141 -2.04 17.53 36.90
C LYS A 141 -1.50 17.57 38.33
N PRO A 142 -2.33 17.91 39.35
CA PRO A 142 -1.95 17.74 40.74
C PRO A 142 -1.55 16.29 41.04
N PRO A 143 -0.51 16.08 41.88
CA PRO A 143 0.02 14.74 42.11
C PRO A 143 -1.02 13.80 42.74
N PRO A 144 -1.02 12.50 42.39
CA PRO A 144 -2.05 11.55 42.82
C PRO A 144 -2.23 11.45 44.34
N ILE A 145 -1.17 11.68 45.11
CA ILE A 145 -1.22 11.65 46.59
C ILE A 145 -2.14 12.74 47.15
N LEU A 146 -2.12 13.94 46.56
CA LEU A 146 -3.00 15.04 46.95
C LEU A 146 -4.44 14.81 46.48
N LEU A 147 -4.62 14.25 45.28
CA LEU A 147 -5.95 13.88 44.76
C LEU A 147 -6.63 12.79 45.60
N LYS A 148 -5.86 11.81 46.09
CA LYS A 148 -6.34 10.80 47.06
C LYS A 148 -6.68 11.43 48.41
N GLY A 149 -5.86 12.37 48.89
CA GLY A 149 -6.17 13.18 50.07
C GLY A 149 -7.48 13.96 49.94
N ILE A 150 -7.73 14.57 48.77
CA ILE A 150 -9.01 15.23 48.45
C ILE A 150 -10.18 14.24 48.48
N ALA A 151 -10.02 13.04 47.92
CA ALA A 151 -11.07 12.03 47.96
C ALA A 151 -11.43 11.64 49.41
N GLN A 152 -10.42 11.50 50.27
CA GLN A 152 -10.62 11.24 51.71
C GLN A 152 -11.31 12.43 52.40
N MET A 153 -10.87 13.67 52.15
CA MET A 153 -11.51 14.89 52.67
C MET A 153 -12.99 14.98 52.30
N LYS A 154 -13.33 14.65 51.05
CA LYS A 154 -14.74 14.62 50.59
C LYS A 154 -15.54 13.57 51.32
N SER A 155 -14.97 12.38 51.53
CA SER A 155 -15.60 11.32 52.31
C SER A 155 -15.87 11.78 53.76
N ASP A 156 -14.88 12.40 54.41
CA ASP A 156 -15.01 12.86 55.78
C ASP A 156 -15.98 14.05 55.92
N TYR A 157 -16.07 14.90 54.90
CA TYR A 157 -17.08 15.96 54.81
C TYR A 157 -18.50 15.40 54.67
N ILE A 158 -18.72 14.39 53.81
CA ILE A 158 -20.01 13.69 53.67
C ILE A 158 -20.44 13.06 55.01
N LEU A 159 -19.49 12.52 55.78
CA LEU A 159 -19.74 11.92 57.08
C LEU A 159 -19.80 12.94 58.24
N GLY A 160 -19.62 14.24 57.97
CA GLY A 160 -19.60 15.31 58.98
C GLY A 160 -18.45 15.21 59.98
N LYS A 161 -17.36 14.50 59.65
CA LYS A 161 -16.25 14.17 60.56
C LYS A 161 -15.13 15.21 60.58
N ALA A 162 -14.93 15.94 59.48
CA ALA A 162 -13.85 16.92 59.34
C ALA A 162 -14.44 18.27 58.90
N SER A 163 -14.39 19.27 59.79
CA SER A 163 -14.63 20.66 59.42
C SER A 163 -13.35 21.46 59.59
N ILE A 164 -12.90 22.12 58.51
CA ILE A 164 -11.80 23.10 58.55
C ILE A 164 -12.06 24.19 59.60
N SER A 165 -13.31 24.38 60.00
CA SER A 165 -13.74 25.26 61.08
C SER A 165 -13.12 24.91 62.43
N ASN A 166 -12.77 23.64 62.70
CA ASN A 166 -12.07 23.27 63.93
C ASN A 166 -10.64 23.80 63.96
N ILE A 167 -9.92 23.74 62.84
CA ILE A 167 -8.56 24.28 62.68
C ILE A 167 -8.58 25.81 62.73
N MET A 168 -9.60 26.42 62.13
CA MET A 168 -9.79 27.88 62.21
C MET A 168 -10.12 28.30 63.64
N ALA A 169 -11.06 27.62 64.32
CA ALA A 169 -11.47 27.94 65.68
C ALA A 169 -10.34 27.77 66.70
N SER A 170 -9.51 26.73 66.56
CA SER A 170 -8.37 26.51 67.48
C SER A 170 -7.30 27.60 67.35
N ASN A 171 -7.01 28.05 66.12
CA ASN A 171 -6.02 29.11 65.88
C ASN A 171 -6.54 30.52 66.15
N LEU A 172 -7.85 30.77 66.00
CA LEU A 172 -8.50 32.04 66.34
C LEU A 172 -8.62 32.28 67.86
N GLN A 173 -8.22 31.33 68.71
CA GLN A 173 -8.05 31.57 70.15
C GLN A 173 -6.81 32.43 70.45
N LYS A 174 -5.82 32.45 69.55
CA LYS A 174 -4.65 33.34 69.65
C LYS A 174 -5.07 34.77 69.30
N GLU A 175 -4.87 35.71 70.22
CA GLU A 175 -5.38 37.07 70.08
C GLU A 175 -4.77 37.80 68.87
N GLU A 176 -3.52 37.49 68.53
CA GLU A 176 -2.80 38.04 67.38
C GLU A 176 -3.42 37.58 66.04
N VAL A 177 -3.78 36.30 65.95
CA VAL A 177 -4.41 35.71 64.75
C VAL A 177 -5.83 36.24 64.58
N ARG A 178 -6.59 36.35 65.68
CA ARG A 178 -7.97 36.86 65.67
C ARG A 178 -8.06 38.32 65.24
N LYS A 179 -7.08 39.16 65.61
CA LYS A 179 -7.03 40.57 65.19
C LYS A 179 -6.68 40.72 63.71
N GLN A 180 -5.85 39.83 63.17
CA GLN A 180 -5.33 39.93 61.80
C GLN A 180 -6.27 39.31 60.75
N PHE A 181 -7.07 38.30 61.13
CA PHE A 181 -7.97 37.57 60.22
C PHE A 181 -9.43 37.58 60.69
N PRO A 182 -10.04 38.74 60.97
CA PRO A 182 -11.44 38.81 61.36
C PRO A 182 -12.33 38.41 60.18
N ARG A 183 -13.42 37.70 60.48
CA ARG A 183 -14.46 37.43 59.48
C ARG A 183 -15.36 38.67 59.30
N PRO A 184 -15.53 39.19 58.07
CA PRO A 184 -16.49 40.27 57.81
C PRO A 184 -17.94 39.81 57.96
N SER A 185 -18.85 40.76 58.23
CA SER A 185 -20.26 40.47 58.52
C SER A 185 -21.18 40.42 57.30
N LYS A 186 -20.74 40.94 56.14
CA LYS A 186 -21.56 41.01 54.92
C LYS A 186 -20.82 40.46 53.70
N ASP A 187 -21.43 39.49 53.05
CA ASP A 187 -21.07 39.01 51.71
C ASP A 187 -22.08 39.59 50.71
N GLN A 188 -21.66 40.60 49.95
CA GLN A 188 -22.50 41.34 49.00
C GLN A 188 -22.10 40.98 47.58
N LEU A 189 -23.07 40.54 46.77
CA LEU A 189 -22.88 40.25 45.35
C LEU A 189 -23.79 41.16 44.54
N PHE A 190 -23.23 41.89 43.57
CA PHE A 190 -24.00 42.73 42.64
C PHE A 190 -24.28 42.00 41.33
N GLN A 191 -25.30 42.44 40.59
CA GLN A 191 -25.59 41.92 39.25
C GLN A 191 -24.38 42.13 38.31
N SER A 192 -24.05 41.13 37.49
CA SER A 192 -22.85 41.18 36.63
C SER A 192 -22.88 42.28 35.56
N ALA A 193 -24.06 42.84 35.27
CA ALA A 193 -24.21 43.98 34.38
C ALA A 193 -23.96 45.34 35.04
N TYR A 194 -23.94 45.40 36.37
CA TYR A 194 -23.74 46.62 37.15
C TYR A 194 -22.25 46.80 37.48
N GLY A 195 -21.71 47.96 37.17
CA GLY A 195 -20.33 48.33 37.49
C GLY A 195 -20.28 49.26 38.70
N HIS A 196 -19.18 49.20 39.44
CA HIS A 196 -18.92 50.06 40.58
C HIS A 196 -18.94 51.54 40.18
N VAL A 197 -19.67 52.37 40.94
CA VAL A 197 -19.84 53.81 40.66
C VAL A 197 -19.06 54.64 41.68
N GLY A 198 -17.96 55.25 41.22
CA GLY A 198 -17.14 56.19 41.98
C GLY A 198 -15.68 55.78 42.16
N ASP A 199 -14.82 56.72 42.59
CA ASP A 199 -13.38 56.49 42.75
C ASP A 199 -12.99 55.85 44.09
N ARG A 200 -13.93 55.75 45.03
CA ARG A 200 -13.68 55.10 46.33
C ARG A 200 -13.69 53.57 46.17
N PRO A 201 -12.82 52.84 46.89
CA PRO A 201 -12.72 51.38 46.77
C PRO A 201 -13.81 50.61 47.54
N ASP A 202 -14.74 51.28 48.22
CA ASP A 202 -15.81 50.69 49.02
C ASP A 202 -17.18 50.79 48.35
N CYS A 203 -18.01 49.75 48.48
CA CYS A 203 -19.33 49.69 47.81
C CYS A 203 -20.45 50.45 48.56
N ALA A 204 -20.09 51.41 49.41
CA ALA A 204 -21.03 52.16 50.23
C ALA A 204 -21.93 53.10 49.40
N THR A 205 -21.42 53.58 48.27
CA THR A 205 -22.13 54.47 47.32
C THR A 205 -22.82 53.71 46.17
N CYS A 206 -22.67 52.39 46.12
CA CYS A 206 -23.29 51.55 45.09
C CYS A 206 -24.77 51.34 45.35
N ASP A 207 -25.56 51.24 44.28
CA ASP A 207 -27.01 51.04 44.32
C ASP A 207 -27.33 49.67 44.93
N GLN A 208 -27.90 49.66 46.13
CA GLN A 208 -28.24 48.45 46.86
C GLN A 208 -29.37 47.65 46.19
N SER A 209 -30.14 48.25 45.27
CA SER A 209 -31.15 47.52 44.48
C SER A 209 -30.53 46.56 43.45
N GLN A 210 -29.23 46.73 43.14
CA GLN A 210 -28.49 45.87 42.22
C GLN A 210 -27.86 44.66 42.93
N LEU A 211 -28.11 44.46 44.23
CA LEU A 211 -27.68 43.27 44.95
C LEU A 211 -28.46 42.04 44.49
N VAL A 212 -27.76 40.93 44.30
CA VAL A 212 -28.33 39.63 43.98
C VAL A 212 -28.90 39.01 45.25
N ASP A 213 -30.21 38.75 45.26
CA ASP A 213 -30.86 38.03 46.35
C ASP A 213 -30.42 36.55 46.34
N ARG A 214 -29.83 36.11 47.45
CA ARG A 214 -29.29 34.75 47.61
C ARG A 214 -29.83 34.14 48.91
N LEU A 215 -30.20 32.86 48.86
CA LEU A 215 -30.68 32.12 50.03
C LEU A 215 -29.66 32.18 51.18
N GLU A 216 -30.14 32.33 52.42
CA GLU A 216 -29.25 32.32 53.59
C GLU A 216 -28.68 30.90 53.80
N ARG A 217 -27.37 30.80 54.04
CA ARG A 217 -26.74 29.49 54.31
C ARG A 217 -27.05 29.04 55.73
N VAL A 218 -27.24 27.73 55.89
CA VAL A 218 -27.49 27.07 57.19
C VAL A 218 -26.33 27.28 58.16
N THR A 219 -25.11 27.35 57.65
CA THR A 219 -23.89 27.59 58.43
C THR A 219 -23.15 28.78 57.86
N GLN A 220 -22.48 29.50 58.76
CA GLN A 220 -21.55 30.55 58.38
C GLN A 220 -20.18 29.95 58.00
N GLU A 221 -19.92 28.66 58.24
CA GLU A 221 -18.63 28.04 57.90
C GLU A 221 -18.28 28.15 56.39
N PRO A 222 -16.99 28.28 56.04
CA PRO A 222 -16.56 28.30 54.64
C PRO A 222 -16.82 26.95 53.95
N TYR A 223 -17.38 27.00 52.75
CA TYR A 223 -17.68 25.80 51.95
C TYR A 223 -16.48 25.46 51.08
N ILE A 224 -16.25 24.17 50.85
CA ILE A 224 -15.17 23.69 49.98
C ILE A 224 -15.74 23.30 48.62
N HIS A 225 -15.22 23.92 47.57
CA HIS A 225 -15.59 23.67 46.18
C HIS A 225 -14.41 23.05 45.43
N TYR A 226 -14.71 22.11 44.53
CA TYR A 226 -13.69 21.38 43.78
C TYR A 226 -13.99 21.47 42.29
N GLY A 227 -13.13 22.12 41.52
CA GLY A 227 -13.33 22.33 40.09
C GLY A 227 -12.15 23.00 39.42
N LEU A 228 -12.39 23.58 38.25
CA LEU A 228 -11.34 24.20 37.45
C LEU A 228 -11.02 25.61 37.95
N VAL A 229 -9.73 25.92 38.03
CA VAL A 229 -9.20 27.24 38.39
C VAL A 229 -8.57 27.88 37.16
N ALA A 230 -8.99 29.10 36.81
CA ALA A 230 -8.41 29.86 35.72
C ALA A 230 -7.22 30.68 36.25
N SER A 231 -6.06 30.49 35.62
CA SER A 231 -4.82 31.22 35.91
C SER A 231 -4.45 32.12 34.73
N GLY A 232 -3.88 33.30 34.97
CA GLY A 232 -3.42 34.15 33.88
C GLY A 232 -2.60 35.36 34.33
N ASN A 233 -1.98 36.03 33.38
CA ASN A 233 -1.21 37.26 33.63
C ASN A 233 -2.09 38.52 33.66
N GLN A 234 -3.38 38.40 33.35
CA GLN A 234 -4.35 39.48 33.44
C GLN A 234 -5.19 39.36 34.72
N VAL A 235 -5.48 40.49 35.39
CA VAL A 235 -6.42 40.50 36.53
C VAL A 235 -7.84 40.53 35.98
N MET A 236 -8.67 39.51 36.30
CA MET A 236 -10.09 39.54 35.95
C MET A 236 -10.85 40.53 36.86
N LYS A 237 -11.43 41.58 36.26
CA LYS A 237 -12.24 42.60 36.96
C LYS A 237 -13.56 42.93 36.26
N ASP A 238 -13.85 42.26 35.14
CA ASP A 238 -15.07 42.46 34.39
C ASP A 238 -16.01 41.26 34.59
N ALA A 239 -17.11 41.48 35.31
CA ALA A 239 -18.05 40.43 35.67
C ALA A 239 -18.66 39.74 34.44
N ARG A 240 -18.84 40.45 33.32
CA ARG A 240 -19.39 39.87 32.08
C ARG A 240 -18.39 38.93 31.41
N THR A 241 -17.13 39.36 31.30
CA THR A 241 -16.05 38.54 30.75
C THR A 241 -15.78 37.33 31.64
N ARG A 242 -15.80 37.50 32.97
CA ARG A 242 -15.76 36.40 33.94
C ARG A 242 -16.86 35.38 33.67
N ASP A 243 -18.12 35.81 33.58
CA ASP A 243 -19.27 34.91 33.37
C ASP A 243 -19.23 34.19 32.01
N LEU A 244 -18.65 34.84 30.99
CA LEU A 244 -18.45 34.24 29.67
C LEU A 244 -17.42 33.11 29.73
N ILE A 245 -16.22 33.40 30.27
CA ILE A 245 -15.12 32.43 30.36
C ILE A 245 -15.52 31.28 31.30
N ALA A 246 -16.18 31.58 32.41
CA ALA A 246 -16.64 30.56 33.34
C ALA A 246 -17.67 29.61 32.73
N ARG A 247 -18.59 30.11 31.88
CA ARG A 247 -19.54 29.26 31.14
C ARG A 247 -18.87 28.43 30.05
N GLU A 248 -17.85 28.98 29.39
CA GLU A 248 -17.12 28.28 28.33
C GLU A 248 -16.26 27.14 28.89
N LEU A 249 -15.62 27.36 30.04
CA LEU A 249 -14.57 26.49 30.57
C LEU A 249 -14.92 25.81 31.91
N ASP A 250 -16.12 26.03 32.45
CA ASP A 250 -16.56 25.51 33.75
C ASP A 250 -15.63 25.91 34.91
N ILE A 251 -15.25 27.20 34.95
CA ILE A 251 -14.31 27.77 35.94
C ILE A 251 -15.05 28.18 37.22
N LEU A 252 -14.46 27.84 38.36
CA LEU A 252 -14.97 28.20 39.69
C LEU A 252 -14.21 29.39 40.32
N CYS A 253 -12.95 29.60 39.95
CA CYS A 253 -12.09 30.63 40.54
C CYS A 253 -11.08 31.17 39.53
N PHE A 254 -10.81 32.48 39.59
CA PHE A 254 -9.70 33.12 38.88
C PHE A 254 -8.59 33.51 39.86
N GLU A 255 -7.35 33.24 39.46
CA GLU A 255 -6.12 33.65 40.16
C GLU A 255 -5.00 33.92 39.13
N MET A 256 -3.80 34.32 39.56
CA MET A 256 -2.79 34.88 38.65
C MET A 256 -1.42 34.22 38.68
N GLU A 257 -1.21 33.17 39.48
CA GLU A 257 0.13 32.62 39.71
C GLU A 257 0.25 31.15 39.33
N ALA A 258 -0.82 30.36 39.49
CA ALA A 258 -0.75 28.90 39.45
C ALA A 258 -0.12 28.35 38.16
N ALA A 259 -0.49 28.88 36.99
CA ALA A 259 0.05 28.42 35.71
C ALA A 259 1.58 28.52 35.65
N GLY A 260 2.20 29.45 36.39
CA GLY A 260 3.65 29.61 36.43
C GLY A 260 4.40 28.52 37.18
N LEU A 261 3.75 27.80 38.11
CA LEU A 261 4.43 26.75 38.88
C LEU A 261 3.98 25.33 38.56
N MET A 262 2.83 25.15 37.90
CA MET A 262 2.30 23.82 37.60
C MET A 262 3.26 22.99 36.75
N ASP A 263 4.01 23.63 35.83
CA ASP A 263 4.99 22.92 34.99
C ASP A 263 6.36 22.74 35.65
N GLU A 264 6.65 23.49 36.73
CA GLU A 264 7.92 23.41 37.48
C GLU A 264 7.85 22.37 38.62
N ILE A 265 6.72 22.28 39.32
CA ILE A 265 6.44 21.27 40.35
C ILE A 265 4.99 20.80 40.28
N PRO A 266 4.74 19.48 40.38
CA PRO A 266 3.40 18.96 40.57
C PRO A 266 2.74 19.60 41.79
N SER A 267 1.70 20.41 41.55
CA SER A 267 1.12 21.28 42.57
C SER A 267 -0.39 21.19 42.65
N LEU A 268 -0.92 21.47 43.84
CA LEU A 268 -2.35 21.67 44.07
C LEU A 268 -2.63 23.14 44.37
N VAL A 269 -3.67 23.70 43.75
CA VAL A 269 -4.07 25.10 43.94
C VAL A 269 -5.22 25.17 44.92
N ILE A 270 -5.06 25.97 45.98
CA ILE A 270 -6.03 26.16 47.05
C ILE A 270 -6.26 27.67 47.21
N ARG A 271 -7.43 28.15 46.80
CA ARG A 271 -7.78 29.58 46.82
C ARG A 271 -8.94 29.86 47.76
N GLY A 272 -8.70 30.74 48.72
CA GLY A 272 -9.75 31.36 49.51
C GLY A 272 -10.39 32.50 48.72
N ILE A 273 -11.71 32.53 48.66
CA ILE A 273 -12.43 33.49 47.83
C ILE A 273 -12.52 34.84 48.54
N CYS A 274 -11.85 35.86 48.00
CA CYS A 274 -11.80 37.20 48.59
C CYS A 274 -12.58 38.28 47.83
N ASP A 275 -12.89 38.03 46.56
CA ASP A 275 -13.77 38.87 45.74
C ASP A 275 -14.48 38.00 44.68
N TYR A 276 -15.26 38.64 43.81
CA TYR A 276 -15.99 37.96 42.73
C TYR A 276 -15.42 38.26 41.34
N CYS A 277 -14.14 38.65 41.21
CA CYS A 277 -13.54 39.05 39.93
C CYS A 277 -14.31 40.15 39.17
N ASP A 278 -14.91 41.09 39.90
CA ASP A 278 -15.65 42.21 39.33
C ASP A 278 -15.06 43.56 39.76
N SER A 279 -15.78 44.63 39.46
CA SER A 279 -15.37 45.99 39.82
C SER A 279 -15.63 46.34 41.30
N HIS A 280 -16.39 45.51 42.04
CA HIS A 280 -16.79 45.73 43.43
C HIS A 280 -15.79 45.07 44.38
N LYS A 281 -14.89 45.86 44.98
CA LYS A 281 -13.80 45.32 45.79
C LYS A 281 -14.25 44.97 47.21
N HIS A 282 -13.90 43.76 47.65
CA HIS A 282 -14.16 43.25 49.00
C HIS A 282 -12.87 43.04 49.80
N LYS A 283 -12.05 44.10 49.94
CA LYS A 283 -10.71 43.99 50.56
C LYS A 283 -10.72 43.43 51.98
N ASP A 284 -11.79 43.67 52.75
CA ASP A 284 -11.92 43.18 54.13
C ASP A 284 -11.97 41.64 54.21
N TRP A 285 -12.35 40.96 53.12
CA TRP A 285 -12.42 39.50 53.05
C TRP A 285 -11.07 38.83 52.78
N GLN A 286 -10.07 39.56 52.27
CA GLN A 286 -8.76 38.98 51.88
C GLN A 286 -8.08 38.24 53.03
N GLY A 287 -8.13 38.79 54.25
CA GLY A 287 -7.53 38.15 55.42
C GLY A 287 -8.22 36.82 55.77
N TYR A 288 -9.54 36.86 55.93
CA TYR A 288 -10.32 35.66 56.27
C TYR A 288 -10.22 34.57 55.19
N ALA A 289 -10.25 34.97 53.92
CA ALA A 289 -10.10 34.06 52.77
C ALA A 289 -8.72 33.38 52.76
N ALA A 290 -7.63 34.14 52.91
CA ALA A 290 -6.27 33.58 52.99
C ALA A 290 -6.13 32.57 54.15
N PHE A 291 -6.72 32.89 55.30
CA PHE A 291 -6.71 32.02 56.46
C PHE A 291 -7.54 30.75 56.27
N SER A 292 -8.69 30.83 55.59
CA SER A 292 -9.52 29.67 55.25
C SER A 292 -8.80 28.72 54.30
N ALA A 293 -8.08 29.25 53.30
CA ALA A 293 -7.24 28.47 52.39
C ALA A 293 -6.08 27.78 53.12
N ALA A 294 -5.40 28.49 54.03
CA ALA A 294 -4.32 27.91 54.83
C ALA A 294 -4.81 26.82 55.79
N ALA A 295 -5.99 27.00 56.41
CA ALA A 295 -6.62 25.97 57.24
C ALA A 295 -6.96 24.71 56.44
N TYR A 296 -7.46 24.87 55.20
CA TYR A 296 -7.70 23.74 54.30
C TYR A 296 -6.40 23.01 53.93
N ALA A 297 -5.33 23.75 53.61
CA ALA A 297 -4.03 23.16 53.29
C ALA A 297 -3.47 22.33 54.46
N LYS A 298 -3.62 22.82 55.70
CA LYS A 298 -3.28 22.04 56.91
C LYS A 298 -4.10 20.76 57.06
N ALA A 299 -5.42 20.85 56.90
CA ALA A 299 -6.31 19.68 56.96
C ALA A 299 -5.93 18.62 55.90
N LEU A 300 -5.57 19.07 54.70
CA LEU A 300 -5.13 18.19 53.64
C LEU A 300 -3.82 17.46 54.01
N LEU A 301 -2.82 18.18 54.53
CA LEU A 301 -1.54 17.60 54.92
C LEU A 301 -1.66 16.59 56.07
N GLU A 302 -2.64 16.74 56.97
CA GLU A 302 -2.94 15.76 58.02
C GLU A 302 -3.38 14.39 57.47
N LEU A 303 -3.99 14.36 56.29
CA LEU A 303 -4.41 13.13 55.61
C LEU A 303 -3.35 12.57 54.66
N VAL A 304 -2.33 13.35 54.32
CA VAL A 304 -1.24 12.92 53.43
C VAL A 304 -0.22 12.10 54.23
N PRO A 305 0.10 10.85 53.81
CA PRO A 305 1.04 9.99 54.53
C PRO A 305 2.45 10.59 54.65
N LEU A 306 3.05 10.46 55.85
CA LEU A 306 4.47 10.68 56.11
C LEU A 306 5.25 9.47 55.59
N ASN A 307 5.96 9.61 54.47
CA ASN A 307 6.93 8.60 54.07
C ASN A 307 8.27 8.99 54.69
N GLU A 308 8.68 8.29 55.75
CA GLU A 308 10.08 8.29 56.18
C GLU A 308 10.88 7.44 55.18
N GLU A 309 11.55 8.08 54.23
CA GLU A 309 12.73 7.44 53.65
C GLU A 309 13.77 7.40 54.77
N SER A 310 13.97 6.18 55.30
CA SER A 310 15.00 5.88 56.27
C SER A 310 16.33 6.43 55.78
N ALA A 311 16.80 7.47 56.48
CA ALA A 311 18.16 7.97 56.40
C ALA A 311 19.12 6.90 56.96
N ASP A 312 19.31 5.83 56.19
CA ASP A 312 20.31 4.80 56.42
C ASP A 312 20.93 4.44 55.07
N GLN A 313 21.81 5.31 54.61
CA GLN A 313 22.88 5.02 53.65
C GLN A 313 23.84 6.22 53.60
N THR A 314 24.59 6.42 54.69
CA THR A 314 25.88 7.09 54.58
C THR A 314 26.93 6.08 54.13
N SER A 315 27.63 6.44 53.06
CA SER A 315 28.98 6.02 52.68
C SER A 315 29.22 4.54 52.38
N GLU A 316 29.04 4.16 51.13
CA GLU A 316 30.01 3.32 50.42
C GLU A 316 30.23 3.87 49.01
N ALA A 317 31.46 4.24 48.69
CA ALA A 317 31.90 4.46 47.32
C ALA A 317 31.92 3.10 46.61
N ASN A 318 30.93 2.83 45.76
CA ASN A 318 30.94 1.73 44.78
C ASN A 318 30.05 2.13 43.59
N GLY A 319 30.53 1.83 42.38
CA GLY A 319 30.08 2.37 41.09
C GLY A 319 28.58 2.51 40.85
N ALA A 320 28.15 3.71 40.46
CA ALA A 320 26.74 4.03 40.23
C ALA A 320 26.32 3.60 38.83
N CYS A 321 25.46 2.57 38.76
CA CYS A 321 24.91 2.09 37.50
C CYS A 321 23.60 2.82 37.16
N TYR A 322 23.55 3.48 35.99
CA TYR A 322 22.41 4.32 35.57
C TYR A 322 21.53 3.61 34.54
N TRP A 323 20.20 3.80 34.63
CA TRP A 323 19.21 3.26 33.68
C TRP A 323 18.30 4.39 33.17
N MET A 324 18.47 4.76 31.91
CA MET A 324 17.67 5.78 31.23
C MET A 324 17.11 5.20 29.93
N VAL A 325 16.06 4.39 30.02
CA VAL A 325 15.32 3.83 28.88
C VAL A 325 13.86 4.28 28.99
N PRO A 326 13.29 4.97 27.99
CA PRO A 326 11.96 5.57 28.08
C PRO A 326 10.82 4.56 27.90
N PHE A 327 11.12 3.34 27.46
CA PHE A 327 10.12 2.32 27.10
C PHE A 327 10.16 1.11 28.05
N GLN A 328 8.99 0.55 28.33
CA GLN A 328 8.88 -0.75 29.02
C GLN A 328 9.26 -1.90 28.09
N LYS A 329 9.66 -3.05 28.67
CA LYS A 329 9.97 -4.25 27.89
C LYS A 329 8.74 -4.71 27.10
N ASN A 330 8.90 -4.95 25.80
CA ASN A 330 7.81 -5.39 24.95
C ASN A 330 7.56 -6.90 25.12
N LEU A 331 6.53 -7.25 25.88
CA LEU A 331 6.12 -8.65 26.11
C LEU A 331 5.61 -9.34 24.82
N GLY A 332 5.18 -8.54 23.84
CA GLY A 332 4.73 -8.97 22.52
C GLY A 332 5.85 -9.23 21.52
N PHE A 333 7.12 -8.96 21.85
CA PHE A 333 8.24 -9.18 20.94
C PHE A 333 8.41 -10.67 20.57
N VAL A 334 8.72 -10.95 19.30
CA VAL A 334 8.94 -12.31 18.78
C VAL A 334 9.96 -12.28 17.65
N GLY A 335 10.85 -13.28 17.63
CA GLY A 335 11.84 -13.43 16.57
C GLY A 335 13.05 -12.54 16.80
N ARG A 336 13.98 -12.54 15.82
CA ARG A 336 15.21 -11.73 15.79
C ARG A 336 16.28 -12.12 16.81
N GLU A 337 16.20 -13.34 17.33
CA GLU A 337 17.16 -13.86 18.29
C GLU A 337 18.57 -13.92 17.69
N ASP A 338 18.69 -14.25 16.40
CA ASP A 338 19.97 -14.29 15.69
C ASP A 338 20.60 -12.89 15.55
N GLU A 339 19.83 -11.88 15.16
CA GLU A 339 20.33 -10.50 15.07
C GLU A 339 20.73 -9.94 16.43
N ILE A 340 19.92 -10.20 17.47
CA ILE A 340 20.23 -9.77 18.85
C ILE A 340 21.49 -10.46 19.36
N ALA A 341 21.60 -11.79 19.20
CA ALA A 341 22.77 -12.55 19.60
C ALA A 341 24.04 -12.06 18.90
N HIS A 342 23.94 -11.74 17.60
CA HIS A 342 25.06 -11.18 16.85
C HIS A 342 25.48 -9.79 17.37
N ILE A 343 24.53 -8.92 17.71
CA ILE A 343 24.85 -7.61 18.31
C ILE A 343 25.52 -7.79 19.66
N GLU A 344 24.99 -8.69 20.49
CA GLU A 344 25.57 -8.98 21.80
C GLU A 344 27.00 -9.51 21.69
N GLU A 345 27.27 -10.42 20.75
CA GLU A 345 28.61 -10.94 20.49
C GLU A 345 29.59 -9.80 20.14
N LEU A 346 29.15 -8.85 19.29
CA LEU A 346 29.95 -7.67 18.94
C LEU A 346 30.22 -6.76 20.14
N ILE A 347 29.23 -6.56 21.03
CA ILE A 347 29.39 -5.72 22.24
C ILE A 347 30.30 -6.39 23.28
N GLU A 348 30.29 -7.72 23.37
CA GLU A 348 31.05 -8.49 24.36
C GLU A 348 32.50 -8.78 23.95
N GLN A 349 32.82 -8.66 22.67
CA GLN A 349 34.16 -8.92 22.15
C GLN A 349 35.23 -7.99 22.78
N ILE A 350 36.35 -8.58 23.21
CA ILE A 350 37.50 -7.82 23.72
C ILE A 350 38.10 -6.99 22.57
N ASN A 351 38.08 -5.66 22.69
CA ASN A 351 38.33 -4.69 21.60
C ASN A 351 37.28 -4.74 20.46
N GLY A 352 36.03 -5.05 20.79
CA GLY A 352 34.90 -4.99 19.87
C GLY A 352 34.60 -3.57 19.35
N PRO A 353 33.64 -3.45 18.42
CA PRO A 353 33.22 -2.16 17.87
C PRO A 353 32.75 -1.17 18.93
N SER A 354 33.29 0.05 18.86
CA SER A 354 32.77 1.19 19.65
C SER A 354 31.42 1.71 19.16
N LYS A 355 31.01 1.33 17.94
CA LYS A 355 29.79 1.80 17.27
C LYS A 355 29.17 0.69 16.45
N ILE A 356 27.86 0.52 16.57
CA ILE A 356 27.06 -0.43 15.80
C ILE A 356 25.83 0.32 15.27
N ALA A 357 25.44 0.09 14.02
CA ALA A 357 24.22 0.68 13.46
C ALA A 357 23.26 -0.42 12.99
N ILE A 358 22.03 -0.37 13.49
CA ILE A 358 20.90 -1.17 13.07
C ILE A 358 20.13 -0.36 12.03
N CYS A 359 20.10 -0.83 10.78
CA CYS A 359 19.43 -0.15 9.68
C CYS A 359 18.44 -1.03 8.92
N GLY A 360 17.44 -0.42 8.31
CA GLY A 360 16.35 -1.15 7.65
C GLY A 360 15.11 -0.28 7.48
N LEU A 361 14.10 -0.84 6.84
CA LEU A 361 12.88 -0.14 6.46
C LEU A 361 12.10 0.46 7.65
N GLY A 362 11.37 1.56 7.44
CA GLY A 362 10.46 2.11 8.46
C GLY A 362 9.42 1.08 8.89
N GLY A 363 9.20 0.91 10.20
CA GLY A 363 8.24 -0.07 10.72
C GLY A 363 8.72 -1.53 10.81
N VAL A 364 9.97 -1.84 10.41
CA VAL A 364 10.53 -3.21 10.46
C VAL A 364 10.90 -3.70 11.88
N GLY A 365 10.82 -2.83 12.89
CA GLY A 365 11.08 -3.20 14.30
C GLY A 365 12.50 -2.89 14.82
N LYS A 366 13.28 -2.02 14.16
CA LYS A 366 14.65 -1.65 14.60
C LYS A 366 14.72 -1.15 16.05
N THR A 367 13.81 -0.24 16.41
CA THR A 367 13.70 0.30 17.78
C THR A 367 13.37 -0.81 18.79
N GLN A 368 12.55 -1.79 18.39
CA GLN A 368 12.21 -2.93 19.24
C GLN A 368 13.39 -3.90 19.42
N ILE A 369 14.21 -4.11 18.39
CA ILE A 369 15.47 -4.89 18.50
C ILE A 369 16.44 -4.18 19.46
N ALA A 370 16.61 -2.86 19.33
CA ALA A 370 17.45 -2.09 20.24
C ALA A 370 16.92 -2.10 21.68
N LEU A 371 15.59 -2.08 21.85
CA LEU A 371 14.94 -2.15 23.16
C LEU A 371 15.15 -3.54 23.81
N GLU A 372 14.94 -4.63 23.06
CA GLU A 372 15.16 -5.97 23.59
C GLU A 372 16.63 -6.19 23.96
N LEU A 373 17.55 -5.68 23.14
CA LEU A 373 18.99 -5.70 23.42
C LEU A 373 19.34 -5.03 24.76
N VAL A 374 18.79 -3.85 25.07
CA VAL A 374 19.11 -3.16 26.34
C VAL A 374 18.57 -3.89 27.55
N TYR A 375 17.37 -4.51 27.46
CA TYR A 375 16.82 -5.33 28.54
C TYR A 375 17.64 -6.61 28.75
N HIS A 376 18.01 -7.29 27.67
CA HIS A 376 18.86 -8.48 27.74
C HIS A 376 20.23 -8.15 28.33
N ARG A 377 20.78 -6.97 27.99
CA ARG A 377 22.04 -6.49 28.56
C ARG A 377 21.93 -6.18 30.05
N ARG A 378 20.81 -5.60 30.49
CA ARG A 378 20.55 -5.31 31.91
C ARG A 378 20.46 -6.58 32.74
N GLU A 379 19.86 -7.64 32.19
CA GLU A 379 19.77 -8.95 32.83
C GLU A 379 21.15 -9.63 32.95
N LYS A 380 21.99 -9.54 31.90
CA LYS A 380 23.35 -10.14 31.88
C LYS A 380 24.40 -9.37 32.68
N ASP A 381 24.42 -8.04 32.61
CA ASP A 381 25.38 -7.18 33.30
C ASP A 381 24.66 -6.00 34.00
N PRO A 382 24.14 -6.22 35.24
CA PRO A 382 23.42 -5.20 35.99
C PRO A 382 24.26 -3.96 36.35
N ARG A 383 25.59 -4.02 36.17
CA ARG A 383 26.51 -2.91 36.41
C ARG A 383 26.76 -2.05 35.16
N CYS A 384 26.20 -2.41 34.01
CA CYS A 384 26.30 -1.64 32.78
C CYS A 384 25.31 -0.46 32.81
N SER A 385 25.82 0.77 32.72
CA SER A 385 24.97 1.97 32.61
C SER A 385 24.36 2.07 31.20
N ILE A 386 23.07 2.32 31.08
CA ILE A 386 22.35 2.36 29.80
C ILE A 386 21.66 3.70 29.64
N PHE A 387 21.93 4.37 28.52
CA PHE A 387 21.39 5.68 28.18
C PHE A 387 20.70 5.63 26.81
N TRP A 388 19.51 6.22 26.71
CA TRP A 388 18.71 6.27 25.49
C TRP A 388 18.48 7.71 25.04
N ILE A 389 18.84 8.02 23.79
CA ILE A 389 18.70 9.34 23.19
C ILE A 389 17.72 9.28 22.01
N PRO A 390 16.51 9.87 22.14
CA PRO A 390 15.62 10.07 21.01
C PRO A 390 16.19 11.10 20.00
N CYS A 391 16.44 10.67 18.77
CA CYS A 391 16.94 11.51 17.68
C CYS A 391 15.82 12.03 16.77
N THR A 392 14.66 12.37 17.35
CA THR A 392 13.48 12.83 16.60
C THR A 392 13.62 14.29 16.15
N SER A 393 14.45 15.08 16.84
CA SER A 393 14.81 16.47 16.48
C SER A 393 16.10 16.89 17.19
N HIS A 394 16.72 18.00 16.75
CA HIS A 394 17.88 18.57 17.45
C HIS A 394 17.58 18.90 18.92
N ALA A 395 16.40 19.48 19.19
CA ALA A 395 15.97 19.83 20.55
C ALA A 395 15.81 18.58 21.45
N SER A 396 15.29 17.48 20.89
CA SER A 396 15.15 16.20 21.60
C SER A 396 16.52 15.63 21.99
N VAL A 397 17.51 15.72 21.11
CA VAL A 397 18.88 15.26 21.40
C VAL A 397 19.53 16.13 22.49
N GLU A 398 19.41 17.46 22.38
CA GLU A 398 19.93 18.40 23.39
C GLU A 398 19.30 18.15 24.76
N GLN A 399 17.97 18.01 24.82
CA GLN A 399 17.27 17.70 26.06
C GLN A 399 17.73 16.37 26.66
N ALA A 400 17.86 15.32 25.85
CA ALA A 400 18.35 14.02 26.33
C ALA A 400 19.78 14.10 26.92
N TYR A 401 20.68 14.91 26.33
CA TYR A 401 22.00 15.14 26.91
C TYR A 401 21.95 15.92 28.22
N ILE A 402 21.02 16.87 28.37
CA ILE A 402 20.78 17.57 29.64
C ILE A 402 20.30 16.59 30.70
N ASP A 403 19.34 15.72 30.37
CA ASP A 403 18.80 14.72 31.27
C ASP A 403 19.89 13.72 31.72
N ILE A 404 20.77 13.32 30.78
CA ILE A 404 21.93 12.47 31.10
C ILE A 404 22.90 13.22 32.03
N ALA A 405 23.21 14.50 31.75
CA ALA A 405 24.11 15.28 32.59
C ALA A 405 23.59 15.44 34.04
N GLN A 406 22.28 15.67 34.18
CA GLN A 406 21.60 15.73 35.48
C GLN A 406 21.66 14.37 36.20
N THR A 407 21.38 13.28 35.48
CA THR A 407 21.43 11.91 36.03
C THR A 407 22.84 11.53 36.49
N LEU A 408 23.87 11.97 35.78
CA LEU A 408 25.29 11.78 36.13
C LEU A 408 25.78 12.72 37.25
N GLY A 409 24.92 13.62 37.76
CA GLY A 409 25.27 14.57 38.82
C GLY A 409 26.22 15.70 38.40
N ILE A 410 26.30 16.01 37.10
CA ILE A 410 27.16 17.07 36.56
C ILE A 410 26.48 18.44 36.83
N GLN A 411 26.92 19.17 37.86
CA GLN A 411 26.30 20.44 38.28
C GLN A 411 26.64 21.63 37.36
N GLY A 412 25.68 22.57 37.22
CA GLY A 412 25.91 23.91 36.65
C GLY A 412 26.05 23.98 35.12
N VAL A 413 25.38 23.10 34.40
CA VAL A 413 25.55 22.93 32.95
C VAL A 413 24.53 23.78 32.18
N GLN A 414 25.02 24.74 31.39
CA GLN A 414 24.20 25.40 30.38
C GLN A 414 23.86 24.41 29.26
N PRO A 415 22.69 24.47 28.59
CA PRO A 415 22.26 23.54 27.54
C PRO A 415 23.33 23.24 26.48
N VAL A 416 24.12 24.26 26.09
CA VAL A 416 25.18 24.16 25.08
C VAL A 416 26.41 23.36 25.57
N GLU A 417 26.68 23.34 26.88
CA GLU A 417 27.85 22.65 27.46
C GLU A 417 27.55 21.19 27.85
N ALA A 418 26.28 20.78 27.88
CA ALA A 418 25.86 19.46 28.36
C ALA A 418 26.45 18.31 27.55
N VAL A 419 26.41 18.45 26.23
CA VAL A 419 26.89 17.44 25.29
C VAL A 419 28.40 17.16 25.49
N GLU A 420 29.21 18.21 25.63
CA GLU A 420 30.66 18.07 25.81
C GLU A 420 31.03 17.45 27.16
N ARG A 421 30.33 17.83 28.23
CA ARG A 421 30.62 17.31 29.59
C ARG A 421 30.18 15.85 29.74
N VAL A 422 29.03 15.47 29.19
CA VAL A 422 28.58 14.07 29.17
C VAL A 422 29.57 13.22 28.37
N LYS A 423 30.01 13.69 27.20
CA LYS A 423 31.04 13.02 26.41
C LYS A 423 32.35 12.85 27.20
N ALA A 424 32.83 13.90 27.85
CA ALA A 424 34.05 13.85 28.66
C ALA A 424 33.95 12.83 29.80
N TYR A 425 32.79 12.76 30.47
CA TYR A 425 32.50 11.77 31.50
C TYR A 425 32.53 10.34 30.94
N LEU A 426 31.80 10.06 29.85
CA LEU A 426 31.71 8.72 29.26
C LEU A 426 33.06 8.21 28.71
N ILE A 427 33.95 9.12 28.27
CA ILE A 427 35.32 8.77 27.87
C ILE A 427 36.16 8.34 29.08
N GLN A 428 35.98 8.98 30.23
CA GLN A 428 36.74 8.72 31.47
C GLN A 428 36.12 7.62 32.35
N ALA A 429 34.90 7.19 32.03
CA ALA A 429 34.18 6.16 32.76
C ALA A 429 34.97 4.83 32.79
N THR A 430 35.13 4.29 33.99
CA THR A 430 35.75 2.97 34.23
C THR A 430 34.71 1.83 34.20
N GLU A 431 33.44 2.17 34.38
CA GLU A 431 32.30 1.27 34.31
C GLU A 431 31.83 1.09 32.85
N LYS A 432 31.21 -0.06 32.58
CA LYS A 432 30.67 -0.33 31.26
C LYS A 432 29.43 0.52 31.01
N TRP A 433 29.29 1.02 29.79
CA TRP A 433 28.09 1.76 29.40
C TRP A 433 27.64 1.46 27.97
N LEU A 434 26.35 1.65 27.72
CA LEU A 434 25.73 1.52 26.41
C LEU A 434 24.90 2.77 26.14
N LEU A 435 25.16 3.41 25.00
CA LEU A 435 24.47 4.63 24.56
C LEU A 435 23.69 4.32 23.28
N VAL A 436 22.35 4.40 23.34
CA VAL A 436 21.48 4.13 22.19
C VAL A 436 20.98 5.45 21.62
N PHE A 437 21.23 5.69 20.33
CA PHE A 437 20.63 6.78 19.56
C PHE A 437 19.51 6.19 18.70
N ASP A 438 18.26 6.47 19.06
CA ASP A 438 17.09 5.94 18.36
C ASP A 438 16.55 6.94 17.32
N ASN A 439 16.20 6.46 16.12
CA ASN A 439 15.72 7.25 14.97
C ASN A 439 16.76 8.24 14.41
N ALA A 440 18.03 7.83 14.35
CA ALA A 440 19.13 8.59 13.77
C ALA A 440 19.03 8.67 12.24
N ASP A 441 18.06 9.42 11.70
CA ASP A 441 17.72 9.37 10.27
C ASP A 441 18.26 10.55 9.44
N GLU A 442 18.41 11.72 10.06
CA GLU A 442 18.72 12.98 9.37
C GLU A 442 20.22 13.20 9.20
N MET A 443 20.72 13.16 7.96
CA MET A 443 22.15 13.24 7.69
C MET A 443 22.78 14.59 8.11
N ASP A 444 22.01 15.68 8.05
CA ASP A 444 22.47 17.03 8.40
C ASP A 444 22.70 17.17 9.91
N MET A 445 21.83 16.59 10.73
CA MET A 445 21.98 16.54 12.19
C MET A 445 23.31 15.88 12.59
N TRP A 446 23.71 14.82 11.89
CA TRP A 446 24.94 14.10 12.18
C TRP A 446 26.21 14.77 11.68
N SER A 447 26.13 15.83 10.86
CA SER A 447 27.32 16.57 10.45
C SER A 447 27.97 17.32 11.61
N THR A 448 27.17 17.77 12.58
CA THR A 448 27.63 18.45 13.80
C THR A 448 27.75 17.47 14.98
N LEU A 449 26.86 16.47 15.07
CA LEU A 449 26.85 15.52 16.19
C LEU A 449 27.96 14.47 16.17
N THR A 450 28.61 14.20 15.03
CA THR A 450 29.66 13.17 14.95
C THR A 450 30.84 13.44 15.88
N ASP A 451 31.14 14.72 16.13
CA ASP A 451 32.23 15.11 17.03
C ASP A 451 31.87 14.91 18.50
N PHE A 452 30.59 14.74 18.82
CA PHE A 452 30.11 14.57 20.20
C PHE A 452 29.97 13.12 20.66
N ILE A 453 30.19 12.15 19.76
CA ILE A 453 30.07 10.73 20.10
C ILE A 453 31.28 10.29 20.96
N PRO A 454 31.07 9.77 22.18
CA PRO A 454 32.15 9.30 23.05
C PRO A 454 32.84 8.06 22.46
N ARG A 455 34.15 7.94 22.69
CA ARG A 455 34.95 6.76 22.35
C ARG A 455 35.62 6.24 23.61
N SER A 456 35.19 5.08 24.10
CA SER A 456 35.76 4.41 25.26
C SER A 456 35.95 2.93 24.98
N LYS A 457 36.91 2.29 25.65
CA LYS A 457 37.05 0.82 25.63
C LYS A 457 36.01 0.12 26.50
N GLN A 458 35.37 0.84 27.42
CA GLN A 458 34.33 0.33 28.31
C GLN A 458 32.92 0.60 27.79
N GLY A 459 32.78 1.33 26.68
CA GLY A 459 31.48 1.80 26.19
C GLY A 459 31.20 1.45 24.74
N CYS A 460 29.93 1.20 24.42
CA CYS A 460 29.46 0.97 23.06
C CYS A 460 28.31 1.93 22.71
N VAL A 461 28.25 2.36 21.45
CA VAL A 461 27.19 3.21 20.92
C VAL A 461 26.38 2.43 19.88
N VAL A 462 25.06 2.39 20.03
CA VAL A 462 24.15 1.73 19.09
C VAL A 462 23.26 2.79 18.44
N PHE A 463 23.17 2.75 17.11
CA PHE A 463 22.27 3.63 16.34
C PHE A 463 21.15 2.81 15.74
N THR A 464 19.91 3.30 15.79
CA THR A 464 18.84 2.82 14.90
C THR A 464 18.58 3.86 13.82
N THR A 465 18.49 3.44 12.56
CA THR A 465 18.28 4.37 11.44
C THR A 465 17.56 3.70 10.27
N ARG A 466 16.73 4.44 9.53
CA ARG A 466 16.20 3.97 8.22
C ARG A 466 17.15 4.25 7.06
N ASN A 467 18.19 5.04 7.26
CA ASN A 467 19.10 5.46 6.19
C ASN A 467 20.42 4.66 6.23
N ARG A 468 20.56 3.67 5.35
CA ARG A 468 21.78 2.84 5.26
C ARG A 468 23.04 3.66 4.98
N ARG A 469 22.97 4.75 4.20
CA ARG A 469 24.16 5.59 3.93
C ARG A 469 24.66 6.23 5.22
N LEU A 470 23.74 6.70 6.05
CA LEU A 470 24.06 7.25 7.35
C LEU A 470 24.59 6.17 8.30
N ALA A 471 23.98 4.98 8.32
CA ALA A 471 24.48 3.84 9.10
C ALA A 471 25.94 3.50 8.77
N VAL A 472 26.28 3.43 7.47
CA VAL A 472 27.66 3.21 7.00
C VAL A 472 28.58 4.35 7.44
N LYS A 473 28.15 5.61 7.34
CA LYS A 473 28.93 6.77 7.78
C LYS A 473 29.21 6.74 9.29
N LEU A 474 28.25 6.31 10.10
CA LEU A 474 28.35 6.32 11.56
C LEU A 474 29.10 5.11 12.14
N ALA A 475 28.92 3.92 11.57
CA ALA A 475 29.34 2.66 12.20
C ALA A 475 30.04 1.65 11.28
N SER A 476 30.44 2.00 10.05
CA SER A 476 31.12 1.04 9.15
C SER A 476 32.39 0.42 9.78
N PRO A 477 32.61 -0.91 9.65
CA PRO A 477 31.81 -1.88 8.88
C PRO A 477 30.63 -2.52 9.65
N PHE A 478 30.39 -2.15 10.91
CA PHE A 478 29.43 -2.78 11.83
C PHE A 478 27.99 -2.28 11.62
N VAL A 479 27.46 -2.56 10.43
CA VAL A 479 26.10 -2.20 10.03
C VAL A 479 25.25 -3.46 9.89
N ILE A 480 24.25 -3.59 10.75
CA ILE A 480 23.31 -4.70 10.75
C ILE A 480 22.08 -4.26 9.97
N THR A 481 21.79 -5.00 8.90
CA THR A 481 20.64 -4.71 8.04
C THR A 481 19.49 -5.61 8.44
N VAL A 482 18.38 -5.01 8.86
CA VAL A 482 17.16 -5.70 9.26
C VAL A 482 16.18 -5.65 8.08
N SER A 483 15.90 -6.82 7.50
CA SER A 483 14.85 -7.03 6.49
C SER A 483 13.52 -7.38 7.14
N GLU A 484 12.46 -7.51 6.36
CA GLU A 484 11.15 -8.00 6.80
C GLU A 484 11.27 -9.42 7.41
N PRO A 485 10.44 -9.77 8.42
CA PRO A 485 10.43 -11.11 9.02
C PRO A 485 9.92 -12.17 8.03
N ASP A 486 10.27 -13.43 8.29
CA ASP A 486 9.73 -14.57 7.54
C ASP A 486 8.26 -14.86 7.89
N ALA A 487 7.65 -15.77 7.12
CA ALA A 487 6.24 -16.12 7.30
C ALA A 487 5.96 -16.71 8.69
N GLU A 488 6.88 -17.50 9.25
CA GLU A 488 6.71 -18.10 10.58
C GLU A 488 6.70 -17.02 11.68
N THR A 489 7.64 -16.08 11.62
CA THR A 489 7.74 -14.96 12.56
C THR A 489 6.55 -14.02 12.39
N GLY A 490 6.14 -13.71 11.16
CA GLY A 490 4.94 -12.92 10.86
C GLY A 490 3.67 -13.52 11.46
N MET A 491 3.48 -14.83 11.34
CA MET A 491 2.36 -15.55 11.97
C MET A 491 2.42 -15.46 13.50
N LYS A 492 3.60 -15.57 14.10
CA LYS A 492 3.74 -15.43 15.56
C LYS A 492 3.42 -14.01 16.04
N ILE A 493 3.82 -12.98 15.28
CA ILE A 493 3.49 -11.57 15.60
C ILE A 493 1.98 -11.36 15.54
N LEU A 494 1.32 -11.79 14.45
CA LEU A 494 -0.13 -11.69 14.29
C LEU A 494 -0.86 -12.46 15.40
N ASN A 495 -0.39 -13.68 15.71
CA ASN A 495 -0.91 -14.47 16.80
C ASN A 495 -0.81 -13.77 18.14
N LYS A 496 0.31 -13.13 18.48
CA LYS A 496 0.40 -12.38 19.76
C LYS A 496 -0.51 -11.15 19.77
N ALA A 497 -0.70 -10.47 18.63
CA ALA A 497 -1.45 -9.23 18.54
C ALA A 497 -2.98 -9.38 18.54
N LEU A 498 -3.52 -10.46 18.00
CA LEU A 498 -4.97 -10.70 17.96
C LEU A 498 -5.53 -11.11 19.33
N ILE A 499 -6.71 -10.64 19.70
CA ILE A 499 -7.42 -11.10 20.90
C ILE A 499 -8.06 -12.47 20.64
N ARG A 500 -8.75 -12.60 19.49
CA ARG A 500 -9.40 -13.82 19.02
C ARG A 500 -8.40 -14.72 18.29
N LYS A 501 -7.97 -15.81 18.95
CA LYS A 501 -7.00 -16.78 18.40
C LYS A 501 -7.63 -17.76 17.41
N ASP A 502 -8.95 -17.91 17.46
CA ASP A 502 -9.76 -18.71 16.53
C ASP A 502 -9.66 -18.22 15.08
N LEU A 503 -9.37 -16.94 14.87
CA LEU A 503 -9.17 -16.35 13.54
C LEU A 503 -7.97 -16.93 12.79
N LEU A 504 -7.04 -17.58 13.48
CA LEU A 504 -5.82 -18.17 12.90
C LEU A 504 -5.96 -19.67 12.59
N VAL A 505 -7.18 -20.22 12.65
CA VAL A 505 -7.41 -21.62 12.27
C VAL A 505 -7.20 -21.83 10.76
N ASP A 506 -7.44 -20.80 9.94
CA ASP A 506 -7.09 -20.81 8.52
C ASP A 506 -5.73 -20.14 8.28
N ASP A 507 -4.67 -20.95 8.31
CA ASP A 507 -3.30 -20.51 8.01
C ASP A 507 -3.21 -19.83 6.63
N LYS A 508 -4.03 -20.23 5.66
CA LYS A 508 -3.98 -19.66 4.31
C LYS A 508 -4.49 -18.23 4.28
N ALA A 509 -5.59 -17.93 4.99
CA ALA A 509 -6.11 -16.58 5.11
C ALA A 509 -5.12 -15.66 5.84
N ALA A 510 -4.53 -16.15 6.94
CA ALA A 510 -3.54 -15.41 7.70
C ALA A 510 -2.27 -15.11 6.88
N ILE A 511 -1.73 -16.10 6.16
CA ILE A 511 -0.57 -15.90 5.27
C ILE A 511 -0.92 -14.90 4.16
N THR A 512 -2.11 -14.99 3.56
CA THR A 512 -2.55 -14.05 2.50
C THR A 512 -2.57 -12.61 3.01
N LEU A 513 -3.09 -12.38 4.23
CA LEU A 513 -3.07 -11.06 4.88
C LEU A 513 -1.64 -10.57 5.10
N LEU A 514 -0.77 -11.43 5.66
CA LEU A 514 0.62 -11.09 5.92
C LEU A 514 1.39 -10.75 4.63
N GLU A 515 1.14 -11.46 3.52
CA GLU A 515 1.71 -11.15 2.21
C GLU A 515 1.28 -9.76 1.71
N GLN A 516 0.02 -9.36 1.91
CA GLN A 516 -0.47 -8.02 1.53
C GLN A 516 0.16 -6.89 2.36
N LEU A 517 0.44 -7.18 3.64
CA LEU A 517 1.15 -6.29 4.57
C LEU A 517 2.68 -6.39 4.42
N VAL A 518 3.16 -7.23 3.49
CA VAL A 518 4.57 -7.48 3.20
C VAL A 518 5.35 -7.90 4.47
N PHE A 519 4.67 -8.63 5.37
CA PHE A 519 5.20 -9.09 6.65
C PHE A 519 5.74 -7.95 7.55
N LEU A 520 5.41 -6.68 7.29
CA LEU A 520 5.95 -5.55 8.05
C LEU A 520 5.35 -5.53 9.48
N PRO A 521 6.14 -5.68 10.56
CA PRO A 521 5.62 -5.76 11.92
C PRO A 521 4.68 -4.63 12.32
N LEU A 522 5.03 -3.38 12.00
CA LEU A 522 4.16 -2.24 12.29
C LEU A 522 2.80 -2.33 11.59
N ALA A 523 2.77 -2.80 10.33
CA ALA A 523 1.53 -2.97 9.58
C ALA A 523 0.69 -4.13 10.10
N ILE A 524 1.34 -5.22 10.55
CA ILE A 524 0.67 -6.36 11.20
C ILE A 524 0.00 -5.93 12.50
N ILE A 525 0.70 -5.17 13.35
CA ILE A 525 0.14 -4.68 14.62
C ILE A 525 -1.02 -3.72 14.39
N GLN A 526 -0.93 -2.82 13.41
CA GLN A 526 -2.04 -1.93 13.05
C GLN A 526 -3.25 -2.70 12.51
N ALA A 527 -3.02 -3.67 11.61
CA ALA A 527 -4.10 -4.52 11.11
C ALA A 527 -4.78 -5.31 12.24
N ALA A 528 -3.99 -5.92 13.13
CA ALA A 528 -4.53 -6.65 14.28
C ALA A 528 -5.31 -5.73 15.23
N ALA A 529 -4.84 -4.49 15.47
CA ALA A 529 -5.55 -3.52 16.27
C ALA A 529 -6.90 -3.12 15.65
N TYR A 530 -6.93 -2.90 14.33
CA TYR A 530 -8.17 -2.62 13.59
C TYR A 530 -9.16 -3.79 13.68
N ILE A 531 -8.67 -5.01 13.44
CA ILE A 531 -9.46 -6.26 13.53
C ILE A 531 -10.04 -6.43 14.93
N ASN A 532 -9.22 -6.23 15.97
CA ASN A 532 -9.65 -6.32 17.37
C ASN A 532 -10.69 -5.25 17.74
N THR A 533 -10.54 -4.03 17.22
CA THR A 533 -11.41 -2.89 17.55
C THR A 533 -12.78 -3.01 16.87
N ASN A 534 -12.79 -3.49 15.62
CA ASN A 534 -14.01 -3.57 14.80
C ASN A 534 -14.67 -4.96 14.82
N ASP A 535 -14.05 -5.96 15.46
CA ASP A 535 -14.53 -7.35 15.54
C ASP A 535 -14.90 -7.97 14.18
N ILE A 536 -13.94 -7.94 13.24
CA ILE A 536 -14.09 -8.47 11.88
C ILE A 536 -13.20 -9.71 11.64
N GLU A 537 -13.45 -10.47 10.57
CA GLU A 537 -12.62 -11.63 10.20
C GLU A 537 -11.36 -11.21 9.41
N LEU A 538 -10.36 -12.10 9.32
CA LEU A 538 -9.12 -11.82 8.55
C LEU A 538 -9.40 -11.61 7.06
N SER A 539 -10.39 -12.33 6.52
CA SER A 539 -10.84 -12.19 5.13
C SER A 539 -11.43 -10.80 4.88
N ASP A 540 -12.19 -10.25 5.83
CA ASP A 540 -12.84 -8.95 5.68
C ASP A 540 -11.79 -7.84 5.61
N TYR A 541 -10.79 -7.88 6.50
CA TYR A 541 -9.67 -6.94 6.44
C TYR A 541 -8.84 -7.10 5.16
N THR A 542 -8.66 -8.34 4.69
CA THR A 542 -7.98 -8.61 3.41
C THR A 542 -8.76 -8.03 2.23
N MET A 543 -10.10 -8.08 2.25
CA MET A 543 -10.94 -7.43 1.25
C MET A 543 -10.78 -5.91 1.30
N LEU A 544 -10.75 -5.30 2.49
CA LEU A 544 -10.49 -3.85 2.63
C LEU A 544 -9.12 -3.45 2.05
N LEU A 545 -8.08 -4.29 2.19
CA LEU A 545 -6.75 -4.06 1.58
C LEU A 545 -6.72 -4.25 0.06
N GLN A 546 -7.75 -4.89 -0.51
CA GLN A 546 -7.93 -5.13 -1.94
C GLN A 546 -8.93 -4.16 -2.58
N ASP A 547 -9.53 -3.26 -1.78
CA ASP A 547 -10.48 -2.26 -2.26
C ASP A 547 -9.77 -1.12 -3.01
N GLN A 548 -10.52 -0.10 -3.41
CA GLN A 548 -10.00 1.08 -4.08
C GLN A 548 -8.87 1.73 -3.25
N GLU A 549 -7.82 2.17 -3.94
CA GLU A 549 -6.63 2.71 -3.27
C GLU A 549 -6.91 3.81 -2.22
N PRO A 550 -7.85 4.76 -2.40
CA PRO A 550 -8.19 5.74 -1.37
C PRO A 550 -8.63 5.12 -0.04
N ASP A 551 -9.40 4.04 -0.08
CA ASP A 551 -9.94 3.36 1.11
C ASP A 551 -8.84 2.57 1.82
N VAL A 552 -8.00 1.86 1.06
CA VAL A 552 -6.78 1.20 1.57
C VAL A 552 -5.85 2.21 2.25
N ILE A 553 -5.75 3.41 1.69
CA ILE A 553 -4.93 4.50 2.20
C ILE A 553 -5.48 5.05 3.51
N GLU A 554 -6.79 5.26 3.61
CA GLU A 554 -7.45 5.69 4.85
C GLU A 554 -7.17 4.66 5.95
N LEU A 555 -7.39 3.39 5.64
CA LEU A 555 -7.13 2.25 6.53
C LEU A 555 -5.68 2.21 7.04
N LEU A 556 -4.69 2.35 6.15
CA LEU A 556 -3.25 2.37 6.51
C LEU A 556 -2.79 3.68 7.17
N SER A 557 -3.65 4.70 7.22
CA SER A 557 -3.40 5.98 7.87
C SER A 557 -4.08 6.10 9.24
N GLU A 558 -4.86 5.11 9.67
CA GLU A 558 -5.44 5.10 11.01
C GLU A 558 -4.36 4.83 12.08
N ASP A 559 -4.36 5.65 13.14
CA ASP A 559 -3.44 5.48 14.26
C ASP A 559 -4.13 4.77 15.42
N PHE A 560 -3.64 3.59 15.73
CA PHE A 560 -3.95 2.87 16.95
C PHE A 560 -2.74 3.04 17.86
N GLY A 561 -2.91 3.84 18.92
CA GLY A 561 -1.85 4.16 19.88
C GLY A 561 -1.13 2.93 20.40
N ASP A 562 0.17 3.07 20.69
CA ASP A 562 1.07 1.96 21.02
C ASP A 562 2.07 2.43 22.09
N ASP A 563 2.14 1.68 23.20
CA ASP A 563 2.98 1.97 24.37
C ASP A 563 4.49 1.93 24.07
N GLY A 564 4.88 1.39 22.90
CA GLY A 564 6.25 1.39 22.41
C GLY A 564 6.66 2.63 21.60
N ARG A 565 5.85 3.71 21.58
CA ARG A 565 6.08 4.91 20.76
C ARG A 565 6.25 6.17 21.62
N TYR A 566 6.95 7.16 21.06
CA TYR A 566 7.03 8.49 21.66
C TYR A 566 5.66 9.18 21.62
N HIS A 567 5.15 9.65 22.77
CA HIS A 567 3.81 10.23 22.92
C HIS A 567 3.51 11.43 22.00
N GLU A 568 4.54 12.12 21.53
CA GLU A 568 4.43 13.28 20.65
C GLU A 568 4.30 12.93 19.16
N ILE A 569 4.44 11.65 18.79
CA ILE A 569 4.55 11.21 17.40
C ILE A 569 3.39 10.26 17.03
N GLN A 570 2.41 10.79 16.29
CA GLN A 570 1.40 9.98 15.59
C GLN A 570 2.01 9.43 14.29
N ASN A 571 2.28 8.12 14.24
CA ASN A 571 2.92 7.47 13.08
C ASN A 571 2.13 6.25 12.59
N PRO A 572 0.97 6.45 11.93
CA PRO A 572 0.42 5.45 11.02
C PRO A 572 1.48 4.93 10.05
N VAL A 573 1.30 3.71 9.51
CA VAL A 573 2.26 3.13 8.55
C VAL A 573 2.53 4.13 7.44
N ALA A 574 1.49 4.69 6.81
CA ALA A 574 1.62 5.66 5.73
C ALA A 574 2.47 6.90 6.09
N THR A 575 2.34 7.43 7.31
CA THR A 575 3.10 8.60 7.78
C THR A 575 4.60 8.31 7.92
N THR A 576 4.95 7.10 8.36
CA THR A 576 6.36 6.68 8.49
C THR A 576 7.09 6.74 7.14
N TRP A 577 6.43 6.28 6.07
CA TRP A 577 6.95 6.33 4.71
C TRP A 577 6.97 7.74 4.15
N LEU A 578 5.96 8.55 4.46
CA LEU A 578 5.88 9.95 4.04
C LEU A 578 7.06 10.78 4.58
N ILE A 579 7.41 10.62 5.85
CA ILE A 579 8.56 11.32 6.45
C ILE A 579 9.86 10.91 5.71
N SER A 580 10.03 9.63 5.41
CA SER A 580 11.17 9.14 4.63
C SER A 580 11.20 9.71 3.21
N PHE A 581 10.04 9.82 2.56
CA PHE A 581 9.92 10.42 1.24
C PHE A 581 10.32 11.89 1.23
N GLN A 582 9.86 12.67 2.22
CA GLN A 582 10.25 14.08 2.38
C GLN A 582 11.77 14.24 2.58
N GLN A 583 12.38 13.36 3.38
CA GLN A 583 13.84 13.34 3.54
C GLN A 583 14.56 13.01 2.23
N ILE A 584 14.07 12.03 1.46
CA ILE A 584 14.62 11.70 0.13
C ILE A 584 14.52 12.91 -0.80
N GLN A 585 13.39 13.62 -0.80
CA GLN A 585 13.16 14.80 -1.63
C GLN A 585 14.15 15.94 -1.30
N GLN A 586 14.45 16.16 -0.01
CA GLN A 586 15.45 17.13 0.42
C GLN A 586 16.87 16.73 0.02
N LEU A 587 17.23 15.45 0.22
CA LEU A 587 18.58 14.95 -0.04
C LEU A 587 18.90 14.80 -1.54
N ASN A 588 17.94 14.35 -2.33
CA ASN A 588 18.10 14.14 -3.77
C ASN A 588 16.75 14.27 -4.49
N PRO A 589 16.46 15.44 -5.08
CA PRO A 589 15.21 15.67 -5.83
C PRO A 589 14.98 14.63 -6.94
N LEU A 590 16.04 14.20 -7.64
CA LEU A 590 15.94 13.18 -8.69
C LEU A 590 15.48 11.81 -8.15
N ALA A 591 15.84 11.47 -6.91
CA ALA A 591 15.37 10.23 -6.28
C ALA A 591 13.87 10.31 -5.96
N ALA A 592 13.37 11.49 -5.55
CA ALA A 592 11.95 11.73 -5.37
C ALA A 592 11.20 11.73 -6.72
N ASP A 593 11.78 12.30 -7.77
CA ASP A 593 11.21 12.25 -9.13
C ASP A 593 11.10 10.80 -9.63
N TYR A 594 12.11 9.96 -9.36
CA TYR A 594 12.06 8.53 -9.68
C TYR A 594 10.98 7.79 -8.89
N LEU A 595 10.81 8.06 -7.59
CA LEU A 595 9.73 7.47 -6.82
C LEU A 595 8.35 7.90 -7.34
N SER A 596 8.18 9.19 -7.65
CA SER A 596 6.94 9.73 -8.23
C SER A 596 6.63 9.12 -9.59
N PHE A 597 7.65 8.86 -10.42
CA PHE A 597 7.50 8.14 -11.68
C PHE A 597 7.13 6.67 -11.44
N MET A 598 7.84 5.97 -10.56
CA MET A 598 7.57 4.56 -10.23
C MET A 598 6.18 4.36 -9.60
N ALA A 599 5.62 5.38 -8.97
CA ALA A 599 4.27 5.38 -8.40
C ALA A 599 3.15 5.38 -9.47
N CYS A 600 3.46 5.74 -10.71
CA CYS A 600 2.51 5.80 -11.83
C CYS A 600 2.53 4.54 -12.72
N ILE A 601 3.38 3.56 -12.40
CA ILE A 601 3.58 2.36 -13.21
C ILE A 601 3.57 1.10 -12.34
N SER A 602 3.60 -0.08 -12.96
CA SER A 602 3.72 -1.34 -12.23
C SER A 602 4.96 -1.32 -11.30
N PRO A 603 4.81 -1.64 -10.00
CA PRO A 603 5.88 -1.48 -9.00
C PRO A 603 6.96 -2.55 -9.06
N ARG A 604 6.78 -3.62 -9.85
CA ARG A 604 7.72 -4.76 -9.91
C ARG A 604 8.45 -4.80 -11.25
N ASN A 605 9.69 -5.28 -11.23
CA ASN A 605 10.53 -5.52 -12.42
C ASN A 605 10.75 -4.28 -13.31
N ILE A 606 10.85 -3.09 -12.72
CA ILE A 606 11.05 -1.82 -13.42
C ILE A 606 12.48 -1.77 -14.00
N PRO A 607 12.67 -1.78 -15.32
CA PRO A 607 14.01 -1.73 -15.90
C PRO A 607 14.62 -0.33 -15.72
N GLN A 608 15.89 -0.24 -15.36
CA GLN A 608 16.58 1.05 -15.19
C GLN A 608 16.60 1.90 -16.46
N SER A 609 16.49 1.29 -17.64
CA SER A 609 16.40 1.98 -18.93
C SER A 609 15.08 2.74 -19.13
N LEU A 610 14.03 2.41 -18.37
CA LEU A 610 12.73 3.08 -18.41
C LEU A 610 12.71 4.36 -17.56
N LEU A 611 13.68 4.54 -16.65
CA LEU A 611 13.70 5.70 -15.78
C LEU A 611 13.95 6.99 -16.57
N PRO A 612 13.32 8.12 -16.18
CA PRO A 612 13.59 9.42 -16.79
C PRO A 612 15.10 9.78 -16.80
N PRO A 613 15.57 10.49 -17.83
CA PRO A 613 16.98 10.71 -18.05
C PRO A 613 17.53 11.68 -16.99
N ALA A 614 18.66 11.32 -16.39
CA ALA A 614 19.36 12.18 -15.43
C ALA A 614 20.46 13.01 -16.11
N PRO A 615 20.91 14.12 -15.49
CA PRO A 615 22.03 14.92 -16.01
C PRO A 615 23.34 14.15 -16.18
N SER A 616 23.53 13.04 -15.45
CA SER A 616 24.66 12.15 -15.62
C SER A 616 24.37 10.76 -15.05
N LYS A 617 25.07 9.74 -15.55
CA LYS A 617 25.01 8.35 -15.01
C LYS A 617 25.35 8.30 -13.52
N LYS A 618 26.25 9.16 -13.05
CA LYS A 618 26.59 9.30 -11.63
C LYS A 618 25.35 9.70 -10.82
N LYS A 619 24.58 10.71 -11.26
CA LYS A 619 23.37 11.15 -10.57
C LYS A 619 22.29 10.07 -10.53
N THR A 620 22.13 9.29 -11.60
CA THR A 620 21.22 8.12 -11.60
C THR A 620 21.62 7.11 -10.54
N LEU A 621 22.90 6.73 -10.47
CA LEU A 621 23.40 5.79 -9.47
C LEU A 621 23.29 6.34 -8.05
N GLU A 622 23.50 7.64 -7.86
CA GLU A 622 23.32 8.30 -6.55
C GLU A 622 21.86 8.33 -6.11
N ALA A 623 20.92 8.55 -7.04
CA ALA A 623 19.47 8.52 -6.78
C ALA A 623 18.99 7.11 -6.45
N ILE A 624 19.25 6.13 -7.33
CA ILE A 624 18.91 4.70 -7.10
C ILE A 624 19.56 4.22 -5.80
N GLY A 625 20.83 4.54 -5.57
CA GLY A 625 21.54 4.18 -4.35
C GLY A 625 20.96 4.80 -3.09
N LEU A 626 20.33 5.98 -3.17
CA LEU A 626 19.61 6.59 -2.05
C LEU A 626 18.30 5.84 -1.79
N LEU A 627 17.52 5.53 -2.83
CA LEU A 627 16.28 4.76 -2.70
C LEU A 627 16.52 3.36 -2.11
N LYS A 628 17.61 2.69 -2.53
CA LYS A 628 18.07 1.44 -1.93
C LYS A 628 18.50 1.62 -0.48
N ALA A 629 19.12 2.75 -0.14
CA ALA A 629 19.57 3.01 1.23
C ALA A 629 18.43 3.19 2.22
N PHE A 630 17.27 3.70 1.77
CA PHE A 630 16.03 3.73 2.55
C PHE A 630 15.23 2.43 2.46
N SER A 631 15.72 1.43 1.71
CA SER A 631 15.03 0.16 1.42
C SER A 631 13.66 0.35 0.74
N PHE A 632 13.46 1.46 0.01
CA PHE A 632 12.22 1.71 -0.73
C PHE A 632 12.15 0.87 -2.01
N ILE A 633 13.31 0.62 -2.61
CA ILE A 633 13.46 -0.23 -3.79
C ILE A 633 14.45 -1.35 -3.51
N SER A 634 14.18 -2.51 -4.11
CA SER A 634 15.12 -3.62 -4.24
C SER A 634 15.61 -3.69 -5.69
N GLU A 635 16.81 -4.23 -5.89
CA GLU A 635 17.38 -4.44 -7.23
C GLU A 635 17.67 -5.93 -7.40
N GLN A 636 17.14 -6.53 -8.45
CA GLN A 636 17.45 -7.92 -8.78
C GLN A 636 18.85 -8.02 -9.40
N VAL A 637 19.61 -9.02 -8.98
CA VAL A 637 21.05 -9.16 -9.32
C VAL A 637 21.28 -9.50 -10.79
N GLN A 638 20.33 -10.20 -11.44
CA GLN A 638 20.53 -10.75 -12.79
C GLN A 638 20.28 -9.73 -13.90
N ASP A 639 19.26 -8.89 -13.78
CA ASP A 639 18.79 -7.99 -14.85
C ASP A 639 18.83 -6.50 -14.46
N ARG A 640 19.25 -6.19 -13.22
CA ARG A 640 19.21 -4.84 -12.62
C ARG A 640 17.81 -4.22 -12.62
N SER A 641 16.76 -5.04 -12.67
CA SER A 641 15.39 -4.56 -12.52
C SER A 641 15.17 -4.08 -11.09
N LEU A 642 14.42 -3.00 -10.96
CA LEU A 642 14.07 -2.38 -9.70
C LEU A 642 12.67 -2.81 -9.30
N SER A 643 12.46 -3.14 -8.04
CA SER A 643 11.12 -3.37 -7.49
C SER A 643 10.86 -2.42 -6.34
N LEU A 644 9.82 -1.60 -6.48
CA LEU A 644 9.32 -0.70 -5.46
C LEU A 644 8.51 -1.50 -4.44
N HIS A 645 8.78 -1.27 -3.16
CA HIS A 645 8.06 -1.95 -2.09
C HIS A 645 6.57 -1.55 -2.13
N ARG A 646 5.65 -2.53 -2.01
CA ARG A 646 4.20 -2.34 -2.20
C ARG A 646 3.62 -1.20 -1.35
N LEU A 647 3.96 -1.15 -0.07
CA LEU A 647 3.48 -0.08 0.82
C LEU A 647 4.11 1.29 0.51
N VAL A 648 5.32 1.35 -0.07
CA VAL A 648 5.90 2.62 -0.59
C VAL A 648 5.09 3.09 -1.77
N HIS A 649 4.78 2.18 -2.70
CA HIS A 649 4.02 2.48 -3.89
C HIS A 649 2.68 3.13 -3.52
N LEU A 650 1.91 2.50 -2.64
CA LEU A 650 0.64 3.05 -2.14
C LEU A 650 0.81 4.38 -1.39
N SER A 651 1.79 4.46 -0.48
CA SER A 651 2.03 5.68 0.31
C SER A 651 2.47 6.87 -0.56
N THR A 652 3.24 6.61 -1.62
CA THR A 652 3.70 7.65 -2.56
C THR A 652 2.55 8.17 -3.40
N ARG A 653 1.69 7.27 -3.92
CA ARG A 653 0.45 7.64 -4.65
C ARG A 653 -0.50 8.45 -3.79
N ASN A 654 -0.71 8.05 -2.53
CA ASN A 654 -1.49 8.82 -1.55
C ASN A 654 -0.96 10.26 -1.42
N TRP A 655 0.34 10.38 -1.18
CA TRP A 655 0.96 11.69 -0.99
C TRP A 655 0.77 12.57 -2.22
N LEU A 656 1.02 12.05 -3.42
CA LEU A 656 0.81 12.79 -4.66
C LEU A 656 -0.65 13.26 -4.83
N ARG A 657 -1.63 12.44 -4.43
CA ARG A 657 -3.06 12.80 -4.47
C ARG A 657 -3.43 13.85 -3.42
N LYS A 658 -2.95 13.72 -2.18
CA LYS A 658 -3.14 14.72 -1.12
C LYS A 658 -2.54 16.09 -1.48
N GLN A 659 -1.43 16.08 -2.23
CA GLN A 659 -0.81 17.31 -2.76
C GLN A 659 -1.43 17.81 -4.07
N GLN A 660 -2.47 17.12 -4.59
CA GLN A 660 -3.12 17.43 -5.86
C GLN A 660 -2.15 17.50 -7.06
N CYS A 661 -1.08 16.71 -7.02
CA CYS A 661 -0.07 16.66 -8.08
C CYS A 661 0.00 15.31 -8.79
N PHE A 662 -0.81 14.33 -8.37
CA PHE A 662 -0.85 13.00 -8.99
C PHE A 662 -1.26 13.06 -10.47
N ASP A 663 -2.30 13.81 -10.82
CA ASP A 663 -2.76 13.99 -12.20
C ASP A 663 -1.62 14.51 -13.10
N ARG A 664 -0.93 15.57 -12.65
CA ARG A 664 0.24 16.12 -13.35
C ARG A 664 1.38 15.10 -13.49
N GLN A 665 1.61 14.29 -12.47
CA GLN A 665 2.64 13.26 -12.49
C GLN A 665 2.30 12.12 -13.46
N ILE A 666 1.03 11.73 -13.54
CA ILE A 666 0.52 10.77 -14.54
C ILE A 666 0.74 11.32 -15.94
N GLN A 667 0.38 12.58 -16.20
CA GLN A 667 0.61 13.23 -17.51
C GLN A 667 2.10 13.30 -17.87
N THR A 668 2.96 13.67 -16.91
CA THR A 668 4.41 13.70 -17.13
C THR A 668 4.98 12.32 -17.45
N THR A 669 4.44 11.29 -16.79
CA THR A 669 4.79 9.87 -17.03
C THR A 669 4.32 9.44 -18.41
N ALA A 670 3.09 9.78 -18.80
CA ALA A 670 2.53 9.50 -20.12
C ALA A 670 3.34 10.17 -21.25
N ASP A 671 3.72 11.44 -21.09
CA ASP A 671 4.59 12.15 -22.02
C ASP A 671 5.95 11.47 -22.19
N TRP A 672 6.49 10.92 -21.11
CA TRP A 672 7.73 10.14 -21.17
C TRP A 672 7.53 8.83 -21.94
N PHE A 673 6.47 8.07 -21.64
CA PHE A 673 6.14 6.85 -22.39
C PHE A 673 5.91 7.12 -23.87
N SER A 674 5.25 8.21 -24.25
CA SER A 674 5.08 8.61 -25.66
C SER A 674 6.41 8.81 -26.40
N ARG A 675 7.52 9.09 -25.68
CA ARG A 675 8.85 9.26 -26.27
C ARG A 675 9.69 7.98 -26.28
N VAL A 676 9.50 7.10 -25.29
CA VAL A 676 10.40 5.94 -25.08
C VAL A 676 9.77 4.58 -25.36
N PHE A 677 8.43 4.48 -25.36
CA PHE A 677 7.77 3.23 -25.70
C PHE A 677 7.95 2.96 -27.20
N PRO A 678 8.58 1.85 -27.58
CA PRO A 678 8.94 1.63 -28.98
C PRO A 678 7.71 1.23 -29.80
N ASP A 679 7.89 1.23 -31.13
CA ASP A 679 6.93 0.67 -32.08
C ASP A 679 6.94 -0.87 -32.06
N ASN A 680 6.13 -1.49 -32.91
CA ASN A 680 5.97 -2.93 -33.03
C ASN A 680 7.00 -3.60 -33.96
N ASP A 681 8.14 -2.94 -34.27
CA ASP A 681 9.22 -3.56 -35.04
C ASP A 681 9.84 -4.75 -34.28
N PRO A 682 9.90 -5.97 -34.85
CA PRO A 682 10.46 -7.14 -34.16
C PRO A 682 11.82 -6.95 -33.48
N ALA A 683 12.68 -6.03 -33.95
CA ALA A 683 13.93 -5.67 -33.30
C ALA A 683 13.73 -5.06 -31.89
N ASN A 684 12.65 -4.33 -31.68
CA ASN A 684 12.27 -3.69 -30.43
C ASN A 684 11.52 -4.63 -29.46
N ARG A 685 11.26 -5.89 -29.85
CA ARG A 685 10.41 -6.84 -29.10
C ARG A 685 10.83 -7.04 -27.65
N LYS A 686 12.13 -7.18 -27.43
CA LYS A 686 12.68 -7.32 -26.07
C LYS A 686 12.40 -6.07 -25.23
N LEU A 687 12.47 -4.89 -25.83
CA LEU A 687 12.30 -3.61 -25.15
C LEU A 687 10.82 -3.33 -24.82
N TRP A 688 9.88 -3.45 -25.77
CA TRP A 688 8.47 -3.23 -25.42
C TRP A 688 7.96 -4.26 -24.43
N ARG A 689 8.39 -5.53 -24.49
CA ARG A 689 7.95 -6.55 -23.52
C ARG A 689 8.36 -6.20 -22.09
N LEU A 690 9.52 -5.57 -21.94
CA LEU A 690 9.97 -5.03 -20.65
C LEU A 690 9.10 -3.84 -20.20
N TYR A 691 8.67 -2.97 -21.12
CA TYR A 691 7.94 -1.74 -20.79
C TYR A 691 6.42 -1.91 -20.73
N LEU A 692 5.88 -2.93 -21.41
CA LEU A 692 4.45 -3.15 -21.62
C LEU A 692 3.66 -3.30 -20.31
N PRO A 693 4.11 -4.04 -19.28
CA PRO A 693 3.40 -4.10 -18.00
C PRO A 693 3.26 -2.73 -17.33
N HIS A 694 4.26 -1.87 -17.48
CA HIS A 694 4.27 -0.52 -16.92
C HIS A 694 3.36 0.42 -17.70
N ALA A 695 3.39 0.32 -19.03
CA ALA A 695 2.50 1.08 -19.92
C ALA A 695 1.03 0.72 -19.70
N LEU A 696 0.72 -0.58 -19.55
CA LEU A 696 -0.63 -1.05 -19.23
C LEU A 696 -1.13 -0.54 -17.87
N SER A 697 -0.27 -0.57 -16.85
CA SER A 697 -0.61 -0.03 -15.53
C SER A 697 -0.92 1.46 -15.58
N LEU A 698 -0.23 2.22 -16.45
CA LEU A 698 -0.43 3.66 -16.59
C LEU A 698 -1.77 3.98 -17.28
N ILE A 699 -2.10 3.30 -18.38
CA ILE A 699 -3.34 3.61 -19.14
C ILE A 699 -4.63 3.17 -18.42
N THR A 700 -4.52 2.25 -17.45
CA THR A 700 -5.66 1.83 -16.61
C THR A 700 -6.00 2.85 -15.53
N GLU A 701 -5.15 3.84 -15.27
CA GLU A 701 -5.41 4.87 -14.25
C GLU A 701 -6.53 5.81 -14.67
N ASN A 702 -7.48 6.06 -13.77
CA ASN A 702 -8.59 6.99 -14.01
C ASN A 702 -8.10 8.40 -14.39
N ASP A 703 -6.98 8.85 -13.81
CA ASP A 703 -6.41 10.17 -14.07
C ASP A 703 -5.74 10.26 -15.45
N PHE A 704 -5.28 9.13 -16.00
CA PHE A 704 -4.83 9.05 -17.39
C PHE A 704 -6.03 9.14 -18.34
N GLN A 705 -7.11 8.39 -18.05
CA GLN A 705 -8.31 8.35 -18.88
C GLN A 705 -8.99 9.71 -19.07
N LYS A 706 -8.81 10.66 -18.13
CA LYS A 706 -9.31 12.04 -18.25
C LYS A 706 -8.67 12.84 -19.40
N GLU A 707 -7.41 12.58 -19.73
CA GLU A 707 -6.66 13.32 -20.76
C GLU A 707 -6.04 12.40 -21.83
N GLN A 708 -6.53 11.17 -21.95
CA GLN A 708 -6.01 10.14 -22.87
C GLN A 708 -6.03 10.56 -24.36
N GLU A 709 -6.85 11.54 -24.73
CA GLU A 709 -6.88 12.16 -26.07
C GLU A 709 -5.49 12.71 -26.48
N ASN A 710 -4.67 13.14 -25.52
CA ASN A 710 -3.32 13.67 -25.78
C ASN A 710 -2.29 12.57 -26.07
N HIS A 711 -2.58 11.30 -25.72
CA HIS A 711 -1.64 10.18 -25.77
C HIS A 711 -2.11 9.04 -26.69
N ILE A 712 -2.99 9.36 -27.63
CA ILE A 712 -3.51 8.45 -28.67
C ILE A 712 -2.40 7.64 -29.36
N HIS A 713 -1.27 8.28 -29.71
CA HIS A 713 -0.15 7.60 -30.38
C HIS A 713 0.47 6.50 -29.50
N LEU A 714 0.65 6.77 -28.21
CA LEU A 714 1.17 5.80 -27.24
C LEU A 714 0.20 4.62 -27.11
N MET A 715 -1.09 4.88 -26.96
CA MET A 715 -2.11 3.84 -26.86
C MET A 715 -2.15 2.97 -28.12
N ARG A 716 -2.04 3.58 -29.31
CA ARG A 716 -1.95 2.86 -30.58
C ARG A 716 -0.73 1.94 -30.61
N ASN A 717 0.45 2.41 -30.20
CA ASN A 717 1.66 1.59 -30.12
C ASN A 717 1.54 0.44 -29.11
N ILE A 718 0.91 0.69 -27.95
CA ILE A 718 0.64 -0.37 -26.96
C ILE A 718 -0.27 -1.44 -27.60
N GLY A 719 -1.34 -1.02 -28.30
CA GLY A 719 -2.25 -1.90 -29.01
C GLY A 719 -1.56 -2.73 -30.10
N THR A 720 -0.73 -2.11 -30.94
CA THR A 720 0.00 -2.84 -32.00
C THR A 720 1.07 -3.77 -31.46
N CYS A 721 1.76 -3.41 -30.36
CA CYS A 721 2.71 -4.31 -29.68
C CYS A 721 2.01 -5.50 -29.02
N LEU A 722 0.83 -5.31 -28.42
CA LEU A 722 0.01 -6.41 -27.90
C LEU A 722 -0.46 -7.34 -29.02
N HIS A 723 -0.87 -6.78 -30.16
CA HIS A 723 -1.20 -7.56 -31.35
C HIS A 723 0.00 -8.41 -31.81
N ALA A 724 1.20 -7.81 -31.89
CA ALA A 724 2.43 -8.51 -32.29
C ALA A 724 2.91 -9.58 -31.27
N ASP A 725 2.41 -9.51 -30.02
CA ASP A 725 2.59 -10.54 -28.99
C ASP A 725 1.49 -11.60 -28.99
N GLY A 726 0.50 -11.51 -29.89
CA GLY A 726 -0.62 -12.45 -30.00
C GLY A 726 -1.73 -12.22 -28.96
N LYS A 727 -1.71 -11.10 -28.22
CA LYS A 727 -2.70 -10.77 -27.19
C LYS A 727 -3.86 -9.97 -27.80
N TYR A 728 -4.55 -10.57 -28.77
CA TYR A 728 -5.50 -9.85 -29.63
C TYR A 728 -6.67 -9.22 -28.87
N ASN A 729 -7.22 -9.89 -27.85
CA ASN A 729 -8.33 -9.35 -27.05
C ASN A 729 -7.97 -8.03 -26.37
N LYS A 730 -6.82 -7.98 -25.67
CA LYS A 730 -6.36 -6.74 -25.03
C LYS A 730 -5.95 -5.67 -26.03
N ALA A 731 -5.45 -6.08 -27.20
CA ALA A 731 -5.13 -5.15 -28.28
C ALA A 731 -6.41 -4.50 -28.83
N ALA A 732 -7.47 -5.27 -29.04
CA ALA A 732 -8.77 -4.79 -29.50
C ALA A 732 -9.36 -3.77 -28.53
N ASP A 733 -9.42 -4.08 -27.22
CA ASP A 733 -9.95 -3.17 -26.19
C ASP A 733 -9.29 -1.77 -26.24
N ILE A 734 -7.96 -1.75 -26.37
CA ILE A 734 -7.19 -0.49 -26.43
C ILE A 734 -7.39 0.22 -27.77
N LEU A 735 -7.38 -0.51 -28.89
CA LEU A 735 -7.52 0.08 -30.22
C LEU A 735 -8.95 0.59 -30.48
N GLU A 736 -9.98 -0.07 -29.95
CA GLU A 736 -11.37 0.43 -29.94
C GLU A 736 -11.46 1.76 -29.20
N ASN A 737 -10.84 1.85 -28.01
CA ASN A 737 -10.78 3.12 -27.27
C ASN A 737 -10.06 4.21 -28.09
N VAL A 738 -8.93 3.89 -28.73
CA VAL A 738 -8.22 4.82 -29.62
C VAL A 738 -9.09 5.31 -30.78
N VAL A 739 -9.86 4.42 -31.43
CA VAL A 739 -10.76 4.79 -32.53
C VAL A 739 -11.89 5.69 -32.03
N ASN A 740 -12.47 5.38 -30.87
CA ASN A 740 -13.54 6.18 -30.27
C ASN A 740 -13.06 7.60 -29.89
N LEU A 741 -11.84 7.74 -29.38
CA LEU A 741 -11.25 9.04 -29.04
C LEU A 741 -11.01 9.93 -30.27
N HIS A 742 -10.55 9.36 -31.38
CA HIS A 742 -10.42 10.10 -32.64
C HIS A 742 -11.78 10.53 -33.22
N GLY A 743 -12.86 9.76 -32.98
CA GLY A 743 -14.20 10.03 -33.50
C GLY A 743 -14.91 11.27 -32.91
N GLY A 744 -14.35 11.89 -31.87
CA GLY A 744 -14.90 13.11 -31.23
C GLY A 744 -14.43 14.44 -31.84
N GLY A 745 -13.41 14.42 -32.71
CA GLY A 745 -12.85 15.59 -33.39
C GLY A 745 -13.13 15.57 -34.90
N ASN A 746 -13.49 16.74 -35.45
CA ASN A 746 -13.95 16.97 -36.82
C ASN A 746 -13.20 16.25 -37.98
N GLU A 747 -14.01 15.90 -38.98
CA GLU A 747 -13.73 15.62 -40.41
C GLU A 747 -13.18 14.23 -40.80
N ASN A 748 -13.97 13.55 -41.64
CA ASN A 748 -13.78 12.22 -42.27
C ASN A 748 -12.56 12.11 -43.22
N SER A 749 -11.45 12.79 -42.94
CA SER A 749 -10.24 12.83 -43.77
C SER A 749 -8.93 12.64 -42.99
N ASP A 750 -8.99 12.23 -41.72
CA ASP A 750 -7.77 12.03 -40.92
C ASP A 750 -7.13 10.65 -41.20
N LEU A 751 -5.95 10.69 -41.82
CA LEU A 751 -5.12 9.52 -42.09
C LEU A 751 -4.68 8.79 -40.81
N SER A 752 -4.60 9.50 -39.66
CA SER A 752 -4.29 8.90 -38.36
C SER A 752 -5.43 8.03 -37.83
N LEU A 753 -6.68 8.49 -37.98
CA LEU A 753 -7.86 7.70 -37.68
C LEU A 753 -7.91 6.46 -38.58
N CYS A 754 -7.70 6.62 -39.89
CA CYS A 754 -7.67 5.49 -40.84
C CYS A 754 -6.63 4.43 -40.46
N SER A 755 -5.44 4.85 -40.00
CA SER A 755 -4.40 3.94 -39.52
C SER A 755 -4.82 3.19 -38.26
N SER A 756 -5.48 3.88 -37.33
CA SER A 756 -5.96 3.28 -36.09
C SER A 756 -7.08 2.27 -36.33
N VAL A 757 -8.04 2.61 -37.21
CA VAL A 757 -9.10 1.69 -37.65
C VAL A 757 -8.52 0.49 -38.41
N SER A 758 -7.49 0.70 -39.25
CA SER A 758 -6.80 -0.41 -39.94
C SER A 758 -6.13 -1.37 -38.96
N ASN A 759 -5.55 -0.87 -37.88
CA ASN A 759 -4.93 -1.70 -36.84
C ASN A 759 -5.99 -2.48 -36.03
N LEU A 760 -7.12 -1.86 -35.74
CA LEU A 760 -8.25 -2.52 -35.09
C LEU A 760 -8.84 -3.62 -35.97
N ALA A 761 -9.10 -3.32 -37.25
CA ALA A 761 -9.60 -4.27 -38.23
C ALA A 761 -8.65 -5.45 -38.44
N ASN A 762 -7.34 -5.19 -38.44
CA ASN A 762 -6.34 -6.25 -38.44
C ASN A 762 -6.48 -7.14 -37.20
N THR A 763 -6.62 -6.54 -36.02
CA THR A 763 -6.76 -7.30 -34.76
C THR A 763 -8.03 -8.16 -34.75
N TYR A 764 -9.17 -7.62 -35.18
CA TYR A 764 -10.41 -8.38 -35.35
C TYR A 764 -10.24 -9.56 -36.33
N SER A 765 -9.51 -9.35 -37.43
CA SER A 765 -9.23 -10.42 -38.40
C SER A 765 -8.47 -11.60 -37.77
N TYR A 766 -7.52 -11.30 -36.87
CA TYR A 766 -6.76 -12.32 -36.14
C TYR A 766 -7.55 -12.96 -34.99
N GLN A 767 -8.57 -12.29 -34.43
CA GLN A 767 -9.52 -12.88 -33.46
C GLN A 767 -10.56 -13.79 -34.11
N GLY A 768 -10.74 -13.71 -35.44
CA GLY A 768 -11.77 -14.43 -36.17
C GLY A 768 -13.04 -13.62 -36.46
N TRP A 769 -13.08 -12.34 -36.12
CA TRP A 769 -14.21 -11.43 -36.35
C TRP A 769 -14.10 -10.81 -37.75
N TRP A 770 -14.20 -11.67 -38.77
CA TRP A 770 -13.89 -11.31 -40.14
C TRP A 770 -14.92 -10.36 -40.78
N GLU A 771 -16.20 -10.44 -40.38
CA GLU A 771 -17.22 -9.52 -40.90
C GLU A 771 -17.04 -8.13 -40.31
N GLU A 772 -16.81 -8.03 -39.00
CA GLU A 772 -16.51 -6.77 -38.31
C GLU A 772 -15.23 -6.13 -38.86
N ALA A 773 -14.18 -6.93 -39.08
CA ALA A 773 -12.95 -6.44 -39.70
C ALA A 773 -13.18 -5.90 -41.12
N LYS A 774 -14.02 -6.57 -41.91
CA LYS A 774 -14.37 -6.13 -43.26
C LYS A 774 -15.16 -4.82 -43.26
N GLU A 775 -16.15 -4.70 -42.38
CA GLU A 775 -16.93 -3.47 -42.21
C GLU A 775 -16.06 -2.27 -41.84
N LEU A 776 -14.94 -2.49 -41.13
CA LEU A 776 -13.96 -1.46 -40.83
C LEU A 776 -13.00 -1.15 -42.00
N TYR A 777 -12.53 -2.18 -42.73
CA TYR A 777 -11.57 -1.99 -43.83
C TYR A 777 -12.18 -1.34 -45.08
N GLU A 778 -13.43 -1.65 -45.44
CA GLU A 778 -14.05 -1.14 -46.66
C GLU A 778 -14.15 0.40 -46.69
N PRO A 779 -14.65 1.09 -45.64
CA PRO A 779 -14.68 2.56 -45.60
C PRO A 779 -13.27 3.17 -45.58
N VAL A 780 -12.36 2.58 -44.80
CA VAL A 780 -10.97 3.07 -44.68
C VAL A 780 -10.23 2.99 -46.00
N LEU A 781 -10.43 1.90 -46.75
CA LEU A 781 -9.86 1.73 -48.08
C LEU A 781 -10.32 2.83 -49.04
N GLU A 782 -11.61 3.16 -49.03
CA GLU A 782 -12.15 4.23 -49.88
C GLU A 782 -11.60 5.61 -49.49
N ILE A 783 -11.45 5.90 -48.19
CA ILE A 783 -10.81 7.14 -47.73
C ILE A 783 -9.34 7.19 -48.17
N TYR A 784 -8.58 6.10 -47.97
CA TYR A 784 -7.18 6.06 -48.40
C TYR A 784 -7.02 6.26 -49.92
N LYS A 785 -7.85 5.61 -50.74
CA LYS A 785 -7.86 5.83 -52.20
C LYS A 785 -8.15 7.29 -52.57
N GLN A 786 -9.06 7.95 -51.86
CA GLN A 786 -9.44 9.33 -52.14
C GLN A 786 -8.39 10.35 -51.69
N VAL A 787 -7.79 10.16 -50.51
CA VAL A 787 -6.89 11.14 -49.87
C VAL A 787 -5.45 10.99 -50.33
N VAL A 788 -4.92 9.76 -50.38
CA VAL A 788 -3.49 9.48 -50.67
C VAL A 788 -3.28 8.68 -51.96
N GLY A 789 -4.36 8.20 -52.58
CA GLY A 789 -4.33 7.52 -53.86
C GLY A 789 -4.23 5.99 -53.78
N PRO A 790 -4.43 5.30 -54.92
CA PRO A 790 -4.48 3.84 -54.99
C PRO A 790 -3.12 3.15 -54.75
N GLU A 791 -2.01 3.86 -55.00
CA GLU A 791 -0.64 3.32 -54.90
C GLU A 791 0.01 3.55 -53.53
N HIS A 792 -0.65 4.27 -52.62
CA HIS A 792 -0.09 4.56 -51.31
C HIS A 792 0.05 3.27 -50.47
N PRO A 793 1.14 3.09 -49.70
CA PRO A 793 1.36 1.90 -48.88
C PRO A 793 0.19 1.54 -47.96
N GLY A 794 -0.49 2.53 -47.36
CA GLY A 794 -1.67 2.31 -46.51
C GLY A 794 -2.89 1.78 -47.28
N THR A 795 -3.07 2.19 -48.54
CA THR A 795 -4.11 1.66 -49.43
C THR A 795 -3.82 0.21 -49.77
N LEU A 796 -2.58 -0.08 -50.18
CA LEU A 796 -2.13 -1.43 -50.55
C LEU A 796 -2.16 -2.39 -49.35
N PHE A 797 -1.81 -1.91 -48.16
CA PHE A 797 -1.92 -2.65 -46.90
C PHE A 797 -3.38 -3.03 -46.63
N SER A 798 -4.30 -2.08 -46.69
CA SER A 798 -5.74 -2.33 -46.49
C SER A 798 -6.31 -3.33 -47.51
N MET A 799 -5.90 -3.23 -48.78
CA MET A 799 -6.30 -4.18 -49.82
C MET A 799 -5.75 -5.59 -49.56
N THR A 800 -4.52 -5.71 -49.09
CA THR A 800 -3.90 -7.01 -48.74
C THR A 800 -4.67 -7.70 -47.62
N HIS A 801 -5.04 -6.97 -46.57
CA HIS A 801 -5.80 -7.51 -45.44
C HIS A 801 -7.25 -7.82 -45.81
N LEU A 802 -7.89 -6.99 -46.63
CA LEU A 802 -9.22 -7.29 -47.17
C LEU A 802 -9.22 -8.58 -48.01
N ALA A 803 -8.16 -8.81 -48.80
CA ALA A 803 -8.00 -10.05 -49.55
C ALA A 803 -7.85 -11.27 -48.62
N TYR A 804 -7.09 -11.13 -47.53
CA TYR A 804 -7.00 -12.15 -46.48
C TYR A 804 -8.36 -12.44 -45.82
N ILE A 805 -9.19 -11.42 -45.59
CA ILE A 805 -10.55 -11.63 -45.06
C ILE A 805 -11.42 -12.37 -46.08
N TYR A 806 -11.38 -12.01 -47.36
CA TYR A 806 -12.12 -12.75 -48.39
C TYR A 806 -11.67 -14.21 -48.50
N MET A 807 -10.38 -14.45 -48.34
CA MET A 807 -9.81 -15.79 -48.25
C MET A 807 -10.42 -16.55 -47.06
N LYS A 808 -10.43 -15.96 -45.86
CA LYS A 808 -11.05 -16.56 -44.66
C LYS A 808 -12.55 -16.83 -44.79
N GLN A 809 -13.28 -16.01 -45.55
CA GLN A 809 -14.71 -16.19 -45.84
C GLN A 809 -14.99 -17.19 -46.98
N GLY A 810 -13.97 -17.82 -47.58
CA GLY A 810 -14.15 -18.75 -48.70
C GLY A 810 -14.42 -18.08 -50.06
N GLN A 811 -14.22 -16.77 -50.18
CA GLN A 811 -14.40 -16.01 -51.43
C GLN A 811 -13.12 -15.97 -52.27
N TRP A 812 -12.56 -17.15 -52.56
CA TRP A 812 -11.22 -17.33 -53.15
C TRP A 812 -10.96 -16.56 -54.44
N LYS A 813 -11.93 -16.52 -55.36
CA LYS A 813 -11.80 -15.79 -56.64
C LYS A 813 -11.66 -14.29 -56.45
N LYS A 814 -12.45 -13.70 -55.54
CA LYS A 814 -12.34 -12.26 -55.23
C LYS A 814 -11.03 -11.95 -54.51
N ALA A 815 -10.59 -12.84 -53.62
CA ALA A 815 -9.29 -12.73 -52.96
C ALA A 815 -8.15 -12.76 -54.00
N GLU A 816 -8.18 -13.70 -54.95
CA GLU A 816 -7.18 -13.83 -56.01
C GLU A 816 -7.07 -12.57 -56.88
N GLU A 817 -8.18 -12.08 -57.40
CA GLU A 817 -8.22 -10.86 -58.22
C GLU A 817 -7.62 -9.67 -57.46
N LEU A 818 -7.94 -9.53 -56.17
CA LEU A 818 -7.45 -8.46 -55.32
C LEU A 818 -5.95 -8.60 -55.00
N VAL A 819 -5.49 -9.80 -54.60
CA VAL A 819 -4.06 -10.04 -54.31
C VAL A 819 -3.20 -9.87 -55.57
N MET A 820 -3.67 -10.33 -56.73
CA MET A 820 -2.93 -10.17 -57.99
C MET A 820 -2.75 -8.69 -58.36
N HIS A 821 -3.83 -7.89 -58.21
CA HIS A 821 -3.75 -6.45 -58.41
C HIS A 821 -2.75 -5.80 -57.43
N VAL A 822 -2.87 -6.11 -56.12
CA VAL A 822 -1.97 -5.57 -55.10
C VAL A 822 -0.52 -5.95 -55.38
N LEU A 823 -0.25 -7.22 -55.69
CA LEU A 823 1.10 -7.72 -55.96
C LEU A 823 1.74 -7.02 -57.15
N GLN A 824 0.97 -6.80 -58.23
CA GLN A 824 1.47 -6.07 -59.40
C GLN A 824 1.80 -4.62 -59.05
N THR A 825 0.92 -3.93 -58.31
CA THR A 825 1.14 -2.55 -57.88
C THR A 825 2.31 -2.44 -56.90
N THR A 826 2.40 -3.28 -55.86
CA THR A 826 3.48 -3.21 -54.86
C THR A 826 4.83 -3.54 -55.49
N LYS A 827 4.89 -4.48 -56.44
CA LYS A 827 6.12 -4.81 -57.18
C LYS A 827 6.63 -3.62 -58.00
N GLN A 828 5.73 -2.81 -58.57
CA GLN A 828 6.08 -1.60 -59.33
C GLN A 828 6.46 -0.44 -58.42
N VAL A 829 5.70 -0.20 -57.35
CA VAL A 829 5.80 1.00 -56.50
C VAL A 829 6.82 0.83 -55.37
N LEU A 830 6.78 -0.30 -54.66
CA LEU A 830 7.62 -0.60 -53.49
C LEU A 830 8.83 -1.46 -53.82
N GLY A 831 8.80 -2.14 -54.97
CA GLY A 831 9.83 -3.04 -55.43
C GLY A 831 9.57 -4.52 -55.05
N PRO A 832 10.32 -5.45 -55.67
CA PRO A 832 10.14 -6.88 -55.48
C PRO A 832 10.58 -7.40 -54.10
N GLU A 833 11.49 -6.69 -53.43
CA GLU A 833 12.05 -7.10 -52.13
C GLU A 833 11.28 -6.55 -50.92
N HIS A 834 10.27 -5.70 -51.15
CA HIS A 834 9.54 -5.06 -50.07
C HIS A 834 8.64 -6.06 -49.30
N PRO A 835 8.58 -6.02 -47.95
CA PRO A 835 7.80 -6.97 -47.15
C PRO A 835 6.33 -7.11 -47.55
N VAL A 836 5.67 -6.01 -47.95
CA VAL A 836 4.28 -6.02 -48.43
C VAL A 836 4.13 -6.78 -49.76
N THR A 837 5.10 -6.65 -50.68
CA THR A 837 5.13 -7.41 -51.94
C THR A 837 5.29 -8.89 -51.65
N LEU A 838 6.21 -9.25 -50.76
CA LEU A 838 6.45 -10.65 -50.36
C LEU A 838 5.26 -11.26 -49.62
N THR A 839 4.58 -10.48 -48.77
CA THR A 839 3.34 -10.91 -48.09
C THR A 839 2.23 -11.17 -49.11
N SER A 840 2.11 -10.34 -50.14
CA SER A 840 1.15 -10.54 -51.23
C SER A 840 1.46 -11.82 -52.02
N MET A 841 2.75 -12.13 -52.25
CA MET A 841 3.16 -13.41 -52.86
C MET A 841 2.79 -14.61 -52.00
N MET A 842 2.95 -14.52 -50.67
CA MET A 842 2.54 -15.58 -49.75
C MET A 842 1.02 -15.80 -49.77
N ASN A 843 0.24 -14.72 -49.70
CA ASN A 843 -1.23 -14.82 -49.77
C ASN A 843 -1.68 -15.42 -51.11
N LEU A 844 -1.00 -15.11 -52.22
CA LEU A 844 -1.27 -15.74 -53.51
C LEU A 844 -0.91 -17.23 -53.52
N ALA A 845 0.24 -17.60 -52.95
CA ALA A 845 0.63 -19.00 -52.82
C ALA A 845 -0.38 -19.81 -52.01
N THR A 846 -0.89 -19.24 -50.91
CA THR A 846 -2.03 -19.78 -50.17
C THR A 846 -3.22 -20.02 -51.09
N ILE A 847 -3.68 -19.01 -51.82
CA ILE A 847 -4.83 -19.11 -52.73
C ILE A 847 -4.60 -20.19 -53.80
N TYR A 848 -3.38 -20.34 -54.31
CA TYR A 848 -3.07 -21.40 -55.27
C TYR A 848 -3.16 -22.80 -54.67
N ILE A 849 -2.81 -22.99 -53.39
CA ILE A 849 -3.00 -24.27 -52.70
C ILE A 849 -4.50 -24.59 -52.57
N GLU A 850 -5.31 -23.61 -52.22
CA GLU A 850 -6.79 -23.71 -52.15
C GLU A 850 -7.37 -24.21 -53.48
N GLN A 851 -6.87 -23.65 -54.58
CA GLN A 851 -7.31 -24.00 -55.92
C GLN A 851 -6.71 -25.31 -56.46
N GLY A 852 -5.80 -25.94 -55.72
CA GLY A 852 -5.09 -27.16 -56.11
C GLY A 852 -3.94 -26.96 -57.10
N GLN A 853 -3.47 -25.72 -57.26
CA GLN A 853 -2.30 -25.35 -58.07
C GLN A 853 -1.00 -25.44 -57.23
N GLU A 854 -0.72 -26.63 -56.70
CA GLU A 854 0.36 -26.88 -55.73
C GLU A 854 1.76 -26.49 -56.24
N GLN A 855 2.04 -26.65 -57.54
CA GLN A 855 3.35 -26.35 -58.14
C GLN A 855 3.62 -24.84 -58.23
N GLU A 856 2.61 -24.04 -58.62
CA GLU A 856 2.74 -22.58 -58.67
C GLU A 856 2.85 -21.99 -57.27
N ALA A 857 2.10 -22.56 -56.32
CA ALA A 857 2.19 -22.19 -54.92
C ALA A 857 3.58 -22.46 -54.33
N GLU A 858 4.16 -23.64 -54.60
CA GLU A 858 5.51 -23.99 -54.14
C GLU A 858 6.56 -23.01 -54.69
N LYS A 859 6.48 -22.69 -55.98
CA LYS A 859 7.40 -21.75 -56.64
C LYS A 859 7.33 -20.37 -56.00
N LEU A 860 6.12 -19.83 -55.81
CA LEU A 860 5.91 -18.52 -55.18
C LEU A 860 6.36 -18.51 -53.72
N ALA A 861 6.01 -19.53 -52.93
CA ALA A 861 6.38 -19.63 -51.52
C ALA A 861 7.91 -19.74 -51.33
N LYS A 862 8.60 -20.53 -52.17
CA LYS A 862 10.07 -20.62 -52.15
C LYS A 862 10.74 -19.29 -52.50
N GLN A 863 10.24 -18.62 -53.54
CA GLN A 863 10.76 -17.32 -53.94
C GLN A 863 10.59 -16.29 -52.82
N ALA A 864 9.40 -16.20 -52.22
CA ALA A 864 9.13 -15.29 -51.12
C ALA A 864 10.02 -15.61 -49.89
N LEU A 865 10.15 -16.89 -49.52
CA LEU A 865 10.98 -17.32 -48.39
C LEU A 865 12.45 -16.95 -48.56
N GLU A 866 13.01 -17.16 -49.75
CA GLU A 866 14.42 -16.83 -50.02
C GLU A 866 14.68 -15.33 -49.90
N ILE A 867 13.78 -14.49 -50.43
CA ILE A 867 13.90 -13.04 -50.30
C ILE A 867 13.67 -12.61 -48.85
N PHE A 868 12.70 -13.17 -48.12
CA PHE A 868 12.50 -12.87 -46.70
C PHE A 868 13.73 -13.21 -45.85
N LYS A 869 14.39 -14.34 -46.10
CA LYS A 869 15.65 -14.70 -45.44
C LYS A 869 16.76 -13.68 -45.69
N GLN A 870 16.84 -13.13 -46.91
CA GLN A 870 17.85 -12.14 -47.28
C GLN A 870 17.56 -10.75 -46.69
N VAL A 871 16.29 -10.33 -46.71
CA VAL A 871 15.87 -8.97 -46.32
C VAL A 871 15.65 -8.83 -44.81
N LEU A 872 14.96 -9.79 -44.18
CA LEU A 872 14.54 -9.72 -42.77
C LEU A 872 15.32 -10.69 -41.86
N GLY A 873 16.02 -11.67 -42.45
CA GLY A 873 16.75 -12.69 -41.72
C GLY A 873 15.93 -13.95 -41.43
N PRO A 874 16.59 -15.05 -41.04
CA PRO A 874 15.96 -16.37 -40.87
C PRO A 874 15.08 -16.52 -39.62
N GLU A 875 15.24 -15.63 -38.64
CA GLU A 875 14.51 -15.67 -37.35
C GLU A 875 13.32 -14.70 -37.31
N HIS A 876 13.12 -13.90 -38.37
CA HIS A 876 12.05 -12.92 -38.40
C HIS A 876 10.66 -13.60 -38.46
N PRO A 877 9.63 -13.08 -37.76
CA PRO A 877 8.29 -13.69 -37.73
C PRO A 877 7.72 -14.01 -39.12
N GLU A 878 7.83 -13.08 -40.07
CA GLU A 878 7.40 -13.28 -41.46
C GLU A 878 8.19 -14.38 -42.22
N THR A 879 9.48 -14.53 -41.91
CA THR A 879 10.29 -15.62 -42.46
C THR A 879 9.86 -16.96 -41.90
N LEU A 880 9.55 -17.04 -40.61
CA LEU A 880 9.01 -18.26 -39.98
C LEU A 880 7.62 -18.59 -40.54
N ARG A 881 6.77 -17.59 -40.78
CA ARG A 881 5.46 -17.75 -41.40
C ARG A 881 5.56 -18.31 -42.83
N SER A 882 6.52 -17.84 -43.63
CA SER A 882 6.76 -18.40 -44.98
C SER A 882 7.32 -19.81 -44.96
N MET A 883 8.14 -20.18 -43.97
CA MET A 883 8.56 -21.57 -43.75
C MET A 883 7.39 -22.48 -43.40
N THR A 884 6.49 -22.03 -42.53
CA THR A 884 5.26 -22.73 -42.13
C THR A 884 4.37 -23.00 -43.36
N LEU A 885 4.17 -21.98 -44.21
CA LEU A 885 3.43 -22.10 -45.47
C LEU A 885 4.07 -23.15 -46.40
N LEU A 886 5.40 -23.10 -46.56
CA LEU A 886 6.13 -24.05 -47.39
C LEU A 886 6.11 -25.48 -46.82
N ALA A 887 6.18 -25.63 -45.50
CA ALA A 887 6.06 -26.91 -44.83
C ALA A 887 4.69 -27.52 -45.11
N CYS A 888 3.63 -26.73 -45.02
CA CYS A 888 2.29 -27.20 -45.37
C CYS A 888 2.15 -27.54 -46.87
N ILE A 889 2.80 -26.83 -47.78
CA ILE A 889 2.87 -27.22 -49.21
C ILE A 889 3.52 -28.60 -49.36
N TYR A 890 4.70 -28.81 -48.78
CA TYR A 890 5.36 -30.12 -48.85
C TYR A 890 4.50 -31.23 -48.26
N THR A 891 3.80 -30.91 -47.21
CA THR A 891 2.90 -31.82 -46.52
C THR A 891 1.70 -32.17 -47.41
N THR A 892 1.03 -31.20 -48.08
CA THR A 892 -0.01 -31.51 -49.09
C THR A 892 0.50 -32.33 -50.28
N GLN A 893 1.80 -32.22 -50.61
CA GLN A 893 2.48 -33.02 -51.63
C GLN A 893 3.00 -34.39 -51.13
N GLU A 894 2.63 -34.80 -49.91
CA GLU A 894 3.06 -36.05 -49.26
C GLU A 894 4.57 -36.14 -49.00
N GLN A 895 5.27 -35.01 -48.98
CA GLN A 895 6.70 -34.89 -48.64
C GLN A 895 6.88 -34.60 -47.14
N TRP A 896 6.39 -35.50 -46.30
CA TRP A 896 6.29 -35.33 -44.85
C TRP A 896 7.62 -35.01 -44.17
N GLU A 897 8.73 -35.64 -44.62
CA GLU A 897 10.06 -35.42 -44.05
C GLU A 897 10.54 -33.97 -44.21
N LYS A 898 10.28 -33.35 -45.38
CA LYS A 898 10.64 -31.94 -45.61
C LYS A 898 9.72 -30.98 -44.86
N GLY A 899 8.45 -31.33 -44.72
CA GLY A 899 7.50 -30.59 -43.89
C GLY A 899 7.91 -30.60 -42.42
N GLU A 900 8.29 -31.77 -41.90
CA GLU A 900 8.75 -31.96 -40.52
C GLU A 900 10.02 -31.14 -40.25
N GLU A 901 11.03 -31.21 -41.13
CA GLU A 901 12.29 -30.47 -40.96
C GLU A 901 12.03 -28.97 -40.80
N LEU A 902 11.15 -28.41 -41.63
CA LEU A 902 10.78 -26.99 -41.55
C LEU A 902 9.97 -26.67 -40.30
N GLU A 903 8.95 -27.46 -39.96
CA GLU A 903 8.11 -27.20 -38.77
C GLU A 903 8.88 -27.36 -37.46
N VAL A 904 9.79 -28.33 -37.36
CA VAL A 904 10.66 -28.48 -36.19
C VAL A 904 11.56 -27.24 -36.03
N TYR A 905 12.13 -26.74 -37.13
CA TYR A 905 12.91 -25.50 -37.11
C TYR A 905 12.06 -24.29 -36.70
N VAL A 906 10.86 -24.14 -37.28
CA VAL A 906 9.92 -23.04 -36.96
C VAL A 906 9.48 -23.12 -35.51
N LEU A 907 9.11 -24.28 -35.00
CA LEU A 907 8.69 -24.47 -33.62
C LEU A 907 9.79 -24.09 -32.64
N GLN A 908 11.02 -24.56 -32.87
CA GLN A 908 12.16 -24.24 -32.00
C GLN A 908 12.49 -22.74 -32.03
N THR A 909 12.52 -22.15 -33.23
CA THR A 909 12.88 -20.74 -33.41
C THR A 909 11.79 -19.81 -32.89
N SER A 910 10.52 -20.06 -33.20
CA SER A 910 9.38 -19.27 -32.72
C SER A 910 9.24 -19.35 -31.20
N LYS A 911 9.50 -20.52 -30.58
CA LYS A 911 9.53 -20.65 -29.11
C LYS A 911 10.62 -19.79 -28.47
N GLN A 912 11.75 -19.59 -29.15
CA GLN A 912 12.84 -18.72 -28.68
C GLN A 912 12.54 -17.23 -28.91
N VAL A 913 12.05 -16.87 -30.10
CA VAL A 913 11.87 -15.47 -30.54
C VAL A 913 10.53 -14.89 -30.09
N LEU A 914 9.43 -15.64 -30.27
CA LEU A 914 8.07 -15.21 -29.97
C LEU A 914 7.63 -15.62 -28.56
N GLY A 915 8.10 -16.79 -28.10
CA GLY A 915 7.73 -17.40 -26.81
C GLY A 915 6.76 -18.56 -26.97
N PRO A 916 6.70 -19.47 -25.99
CA PRO A 916 5.94 -20.74 -26.09
C PRO A 916 4.42 -20.56 -26.17
N GLU A 917 3.89 -19.44 -25.67
CA GLU A 917 2.45 -19.14 -25.62
C GLU A 917 1.96 -18.35 -26.83
N HIS A 918 2.85 -17.97 -27.75
CA HIS A 918 2.47 -17.15 -28.89
C HIS A 918 1.62 -17.97 -29.89
N PRO A 919 0.53 -17.41 -30.46
CA PRO A 919 -0.34 -18.10 -31.42
C PRO A 919 0.42 -18.79 -32.56
N GLU A 920 1.37 -18.11 -33.20
CA GLU A 920 2.22 -18.71 -34.26
C GLU A 920 3.05 -19.91 -33.80
N THR A 921 3.55 -19.92 -32.56
CA THR A 921 4.27 -21.09 -32.01
C THR A 921 3.32 -22.26 -31.79
N LEU A 922 2.09 -21.99 -31.33
CA LEU A 922 1.06 -23.01 -31.12
C LEU A 922 0.51 -23.55 -32.45
N ILE A 923 0.42 -22.71 -33.49
CA ILE A 923 0.09 -23.13 -34.86
C ILE A 923 1.15 -24.12 -35.35
N SER A 924 2.45 -23.78 -35.26
CA SER A 924 3.53 -24.70 -35.64
C SER A 924 3.51 -26.02 -34.83
N MET A 925 3.19 -25.98 -33.53
CA MET A 925 2.96 -27.21 -32.74
C MET A 925 1.83 -28.08 -33.30
N THR A 926 0.75 -27.45 -33.74
CA THR A 926 -0.41 -28.15 -34.32
C THR A 926 -0.09 -28.70 -35.71
N ASN A 927 0.70 -27.96 -36.51
CA ASN A 927 1.22 -28.41 -37.81
C ASN A 927 2.08 -29.67 -37.65
N LEU A 928 3.03 -29.62 -36.72
CA LEU A 928 3.90 -30.75 -36.44
C LEU A 928 3.13 -31.96 -35.92
N ALA A 929 2.14 -31.75 -35.03
CA ALA A 929 1.26 -32.82 -34.57
C ALA A 929 0.56 -33.52 -35.75
N SER A 930 0.12 -32.75 -36.74
CA SER A 930 -0.57 -33.30 -37.90
C SER A 930 0.36 -34.07 -38.83
N ILE A 931 1.59 -33.58 -39.03
CA ILE A 931 2.64 -34.32 -39.75
C ILE A 931 2.93 -35.67 -39.08
N TYR A 932 2.99 -35.70 -37.75
CA TYR A 932 3.16 -36.94 -37.00
C TYR A 932 2.02 -37.94 -37.17
N ILE A 933 0.78 -37.48 -37.36
CA ILE A 933 -0.33 -38.40 -37.68
C ILE A 933 -0.07 -39.12 -39.01
N GLU A 934 0.34 -38.41 -40.06
CA GLU A 934 0.58 -39.02 -41.38
C GLU A 934 1.78 -39.98 -41.38
N GLN A 935 2.75 -39.72 -40.51
CA GLN A 935 3.87 -40.64 -40.28
C GLN A 935 3.50 -41.84 -39.38
N GLY A 936 2.28 -41.90 -38.85
CA GLY A 936 1.81 -42.95 -37.94
C GLY A 936 2.34 -42.82 -36.50
N GLN A 937 2.82 -41.63 -36.12
CA GLN A 937 3.34 -41.30 -34.79
C GLN A 937 2.24 -40.71 -33.87
N ASP A 938 1.12 -41.41 -33.75
CA ASP A 938 -0.11 -40.88 -33.13
C ASP A 938 0.05 -40.43 -31.67
N GLN A 939 0.96 -41.06 -30.90
CA GLN A 939 1.19 -40.69 -29.49
C GLN A 939 1.90 -39.33 -29.33
N GLU A 940 2.87 -39.03 -30.19
CA GLU A 940 3.56 -37.73 -30.17
C GLU A 940 2.64 -36.63 -30.72
N ALA A 941 1.85 -36.95 -31.74
CA ALA A 941 0.78 -36.07 -32.24
C ALA A 941 -0.22 -35.70 -31.13
N GLU A 942 -0.74 -36.68 -30.39
CA GLU A 942 -1.68 -36.46 -29.30
C GLU A 942 -1.09 -35.52 -28.23
N LYS A 943 0.15 -35.77 -27.83
CA LYS A 943 0.84 -34.99 -26.80
C LYS A 943 0.99 -33.52 -27.22
N LEU A 944 1.46 -33.28 -28.44
CA LEU A 944 1.63 -31.92 -28.97
C LEU A 944 0.28 -31.20 -29.12
N ALA A 945 -0.73 -31.87 -29.70
CA ALA A 945 -2.05 -31.29 -29.91
C ALA A 945 -2.75 -30.96 -28.58
N LYS A 946 -2.69 -31.84 -27.57
CA LYS A 946 -3.22 -31.57 -26.22
C LYS A 946 -2.57 -30.36 -25.58
N GLN A 947 -1.24 -30.30 -25.64
CA GLN A 947 -0.49 -29.18 -25.06
C GLN A 947 -0.86 -27.87 -25.75
N ALA A 948 -0.92 -27.86 -27.09
CA ALA A 948 -1.33 -26.68 -27.84
C ALA A 948 -2.77 -26.26 -27.52
N LEU A 949 -3.71 -27.21 -27.37
CA LEU A 949 -5.11 -26.93 -27.04
C LEU A 949 -5.27 -26.21 -25.69
N GLU A 950 -4.56 -26.71 -24.66
CA GLU A 950 -4.61 -26.12 -23.32
C GLU A 950 -4.15 -24.67 -23.35
N ILE A 951 -3.04 -24.40 -24.05
CA ILE A 951 -2.49 -23.03 -24.16
C ILE A 951 -3.38 -22.15 -25.03
N PHE A 952 -3.91 -22.63 -26.16
CA PHE A 952 -4.84 -21.87 -27.01
C PHE A 952 -6.08 -21.43 -26.24
N LYS A 953 -6.68 -22.32 -25.44
CA LYS A 953 -7.82 -21.98 -24.57
C LYS A 953 -7.49 -20.88 -23.57
N GLN A 954 -6.26 -20.83 -23.06
CA GLN A 954 -5.80 -19.80 -22.13
C GLN A 954 -5.51 -18.46 -22.82
N VAL A 955 -4.86 -18.49 -23.99
CA VAL A 955 -4.34 -17.28 -24.67
C VAL A 955 -5.40 -16.62 -25.55
N LEU A 956 -6.09 -17.39 -26.38
CA LEU A 956 -7.05 -16.90 -27.38
C LEU A 956 -8.50 -17.10 -26.94
N GLY A 957 -8.75 -18.03 -26.02
CA GLY A 957 -10.07 -18.38 -25.54
C GLY A 957 -10.68 -19.58 -26.29
N PRO A 958 -11.77 -20.17 -25.75
CA PRO A 958 -12.37 -21.39 -26.28
C PRO A 958 -13.13 -21.20 -27.59
N GLU A 959 -13.59 -19.97 -27.90
CA GLU A 959 -14.39 -19.67 -29.10
C GLU A 959 -13.53 -19.21 -30.29
N HIS A 960 -12.22 -19.03 -30.10
CA HIS A 960 -11.32 -18.56 -31.16
C HIS A 960 -11.18 -19.60 -32.29
N PRO A 961 -11.16 -19.19 -33.58
CA PRO A 961 -11.06 -20.13 -34.71
C PRO A 961 -9.90 -21.12 -34.59
N GLU A 962 -8.71 -20.66 -34.20
CA GLU A 962 -7.52 -21.51 -34.01
C GLU A 962 -7.69 -22.54 -32.87
N THR A 963 -8.32 -22.15 -31.76
CA THR A 963 -8.63 -23.09 -30.67
C THR A 963 -9.57 -24.18 -31.18
N LEU A 964 -10.60 -23.79 -31.94
CA LEU A 964 -11.55 -24.72 -32.53
C LEU A 964 -10.91 -25.61 -33.61
N THR A 965 -9.91 -25.10 -34.33
CA THR A 965 -9.13 -25.89 -35.32
C THR A 965 -8.34 -26.95 -34.60
N ASN A 966 -7.59 -26.57 -33.58
CA ASN A 966 -6.82 -27.51 -32.77
C ASN A 966 -7.72 -28.56 -32.10
N MET A 967 -8.91 -28.19 -31.61
CA MET A 967 -9.91 -29.13 -31.10
C MET A 967 -10.35 -30.16 -32.15
N SER A 968 -10.69 -29.72 -33.36
CA SER A 968 -11.06 -30.61 -34.46
C SER A 968 -9.92 -31.55 -34.87
N ASN A 969 -8.67 -31.08 -34.81
CA ASN A 969 -7.49 -31.89 -35.11
C ASN A 969 -7.21 -32.92 -34.02
N LEU A 970 -7.34 -32.55 -32.74
CA LEU A 970 -7.23 -33.49 -31.63
C LEU A 970 -8.35 -34.54 -31.66
N ALA A 971 -9.58 -34.15 -32.06
CA ALA A 971 -10.67 -35.10 -32.28
C ALA A 971 -10.32 -36.12 -33.38
N LEU A 972 -9.67 -35.69 -34.45
CA LEU A 972 -9.20 -36.57 -35.52
C LEU A 972 -8.08 -37.52 -35.07
N ILE A 973 -7.15 -37.03 -34.24
CA ILE A 973 -6.12 -37.88 -33.60
C ILE A 973 -6.80 -38.99 -32.77
N TYR A 974 -7.78 -38.64 -31.95
CA TYR A 974 -8.53 -39.62 -31.17
C TYR A 974 -9.31 -40.62 -32.04
N LEU A 975 -9.86 -40.17 -33.17
CA LEU A 975 -10.52 -41.06 -34.12
C LEU A 975 -9.53 -42.11 -34.66
N ASN A 976 -8.32 -41.69 -35.06
CA ASN A 976 -7.27 -42.58 -35.56
C ASN A 976 -6.77 -43.56 -34.48
N LEU A 977 -6.69 -43.11 -33.22
CA LEU A 977 -6.38 -43.94 -32.06
C LEU A 977 -7.52 -44.89 -31.64
N GLY A 978 -8.70 -44.79 -32.24
CA GLY A 978 -9.88 -45.59 -31.89
C GLY A 978 -10.59 -45.14 -30.60
N ARG A 979 -10.30 -43.94 -30.09
CA ARG A 979 -10.89 -43.34 -28.89
C ARG A 979 -12.11 -42.49 -29.28
N TRP A 980 -13.14 -43.15 -29.79
CA TRP A 980 -14.26 -42.47 -30.44
C TRP A 980 -15.08 -41.55 -29.54
N ASP A 981 -15.25 -41.89 -28.25
CA ASP A 981 -16.02 -41.05 -27.31
C ASP A 981 -15.33 -39.70 -27.07
N GLU A 982 -14.00 -39.69 -27.01
CA GLU A 982 -13.21 -38.46 -26.86
C GLU A 982 -13.20 -37.63 -28.16
N ALA A 983 -13.12 -38.31 -29.31
CA ALA A 983 -13.24 -37.68 -30.63
C ALA A 983 -14.60 -37.02 -30.81
N GLU A 984 -15.68 -37.70 -30.40
CA GLU A 984 -17.04 -37.17 -30.45
C GLU A 984 -17.20 -35.96 -29.53
N ASN A 985 -16.77 -36.06 -28.28
CA ASN A 985 -16.93 -34.97 -27.32
C ASN A 985 -16.27 -33.67 -27.82
N LEU A 986 -15.01 -33.75 -28.25
CA LEU A 986 -14.31 -32.60 -28.81
C LEU A 986 -14.91 -32.13 -30.14
N GLY A 987 -15.30 -33.06 -31.02
CA GLY A 987 -15.88 -32.75 -32.32
C GLY A 987 -17.24 -32.05 -32.23
N VAL A 988 -18.12 -32.51 -31.33
CA VAL A 988 -19.42 -31.87 -31.04
C VAL A 988 -19.17 -30.48 -30.45
N GLN A 989 -18.30 -30.37 -29.45
CA GLN A 989 -17.97 -29.09 -28.83
C GLN A 989 -17.45 -28.07 -29.87
N ALA A 990 -16.51 -28.48 -30.73
CA ALA A 990 -15.97 -27.61 -31.77
C ALA A 990 -17.05 -27.22 -32.80
N MET A 991 -17.89 -28.16 -33.22
CA MET A 991 -18.96 -27.91 -34.20
C MET A 991 -20.00 -26.93 -33.66
N GLU A 992 -20.51 -27.13 -32.45
CA GLU A 992 -21.55 -26.28 -31.85
C GLU A 992 -21.06 -24.83 -31.71
N VAL A 993 -19.83 -24.65 -31.21
CA VAL A 993 -19.24 -23.33 -31.06
C VAL A 993 -18.97 -22.69 -32.43
N ARG A 994 -18.44 -23.43 -33.40
CA ARG A 994 -18.24 -22.91 -34.77
C ARG A 994 -19.54 -22.49 -35.44
N ILE A 995 -20.62 -23.27 -35.30
CA ILE A 995 -21.93 -22.89 -35.85
C ILE A 995 -22.43 -21.58 -35.24
N LYS A 996 -22.20 -21.37 -33.94
CA LYS A 996 -22.58 -20.15 -33.23
C LYS A 996 -21.76 -18.94 -33.68
N VAL A 997 -20.44 -19.10 -33.86
CA VAL A 997 -19.51 -17.99 -34.11
C VAL A 997 -19.35 -17.68 -35.62
N LEU A 998 -19.21 -18.70 -36.46
CA LEU A 998 -18.91 -18.57 -37.90
C LEU A 998 -20.10 -18.92 -38.81
N GLY A 999 -21.14 -19.53 -38.24
CA GLY A 999 -22.32 -19.97 -38.98
C GLY A 999 -22.17 -21.36 -39.61
N SER A 1000 -23.31 -21.98 -39.94
CA SER A 1000 -23.36 -23.36 -40.44
C SER A 1000 -22.79 -23.57 -41.85
N GLY A 1001 -22.53 -22.48 -42.59
CA GLY A 1001 -22.01 -22.50 -43.95
C GLY A 1001 -20.51 -22.26 -44.05
N ASP A 1002 -19.84 -21.94 -42.94
CA ASP A 1002 -18.40 -21.69 -42.91
C ASP A 1002 -17.61 -22.97 -43.31
N PRO A 1003 -16.57 -22.88 -44.18
CA PRO A 1003 -15.80 -24.03 -44.61
C PRO A 1003 -15.26 -24.91 -43.47
N ASN A 1004 -14.74 -24.31 -42.40
CA ASN A 1004 -14.18 -25.03 -41.24
C ASN A 1004 -15.26 -25.74 -40.41
N THR A 1005 -16.45 -25.15 -40.33
CA THR A 1005 -17.63 -25.79 -39.74
C THR A 1005 -18.00 -27.06 -40.51
N LEU A 1006 -17.97 -27.00 -41.85
CA LEU A 1006 -18.28 -28.14 -42.71
C LEU A 1006 -17.23 -29.26 -42.63
N ILE A 1007 -15.96 -28.93 -42.39
CA ILE A 1007 -14.90 -29.90 -42.09
C ILE A 1007 -15.16 -30.59 -40.76
N THR A 1008 -15.49 -29.82 -39.72
CA THR A 1008 -15.80 -30.40 -38.40
C THR A 1008 -17.04 -31.30 -38.48
N MET A 1009 -18.07 -30.90 -39.22
CA MET A 1009 -19.26 -31.74 -39.49
C MET A 1009 -18.92 -33.05 -40.21
N HIS A 1010 -18.03 -32.98 -41.22
CA HIS A 1010 -17.57 -34.17 -41.95
C HIS A 1010 -16.84 -35.13 -41.00
N ASN A 1011 -15.89 -34.61 -40.21
CA ASN A 1011 -15.09 -35.42 -39.30
C ASN A 1011 -15.96 -36.06 -38.21
N LEU A 1012 -16.90 -35.30 -37.64
CA LEU A 1012 -17.85 -35.83 -36.64
C LEU A 1012 -18.77 -36.92 -37.24
N ALA A 1013 -19.25 -36.73 -38.48
CA ALA A 1013 -20.03 -37.76 -39.16
C ALA A 1013 -19.20 -39.04 -39.38
N THR A 1014 -17.92 -38.92 -39.70
CA THR A 1014 -16.99 -40.07 -39.81
C THR A 1014 -16.75 -40.74 -38.45
N THR A 1015 -16.67 -39.98 -37.35
CA THR A 1015 -16.60 -40.52 -35.99
C THR A 1015 -17.86 -41.32 -35.66
N TRP A 1016 -19.05 -40.78 -35.88
CA TRP A 1016 -20.31 -41.49 -35.64
C TRP A 1016 -20.45 -42.73 -36.52
N TYR A 1017 -19.99 -42.66 -37.77
CA TYR A 1017 -19.95 -43.83 -38.65
C TYR A 1017 -19.05 -44.93 -38.08
N SER A 1018 -17.88 -44.54 -37.55
CA SER A 1018 -16.92 -45.46 -36.91
C SER A 1018 -17.47 -46.08 -35.62
N GLN A 1019 -18.30 -45.35 -34.87
CA GLN A 1019 -19.07 -45.83 -33.70
C GLN A 1019 -20.26 -46.74 -34.06
N GLN A 1020 -20.50 -47.06 -35.34
CA GLN A 1020 -21.66 -47.81 -35.84
C GLN A 1020 -23.00 -47.06 -35.74
N ARG A 1021 -22.99 -45.73 -35.52
CA ARG A 1021 -24.18 -44.87 -35.56
C ARG A 1021 -24.47 -44.41 -36.99
N ILE A 1022 -24.74 -45.38 -37.86
CA ILE A 1022 -24.78 -45.21 -39.32
C ILE A 1022 -25.83 -44.18 -39.76
N HIS A 1023 -27.04 -44.21 -39.18
CA HIS A 1023 -28.11 -43.29 -39.56
C HIS A 1023 -27.77 -41.83 -39.22
N GLU A 1024 -27.29 -41.57 -38.00
CA GLU A 1024 -26.92 -40.22 -37.55
C GLU A 1024 -25.73 -39.67 -38.36
N ALA A 1025 -24.76 -40.52 -38.69
CA ALA A 1025 -23.63 -40.17 -39.55
C ALA A 1025 -24.07 -39.80 -40.97
N ILE A 1026 -24.99 -40.56 -41.57
CA ILE A 1026 -25.55 -40.25 -42.89
C ILE A 1026 -26.31 -38.93 -42.84
N ASP A 1027 -27.17 -38.70 -41.85
CA ASP A 1027 -27.94 -37.47 -41.72
C ASP A 1027 -27.05 -36.22 -41.59
N LEU A 1028 -25.97 -36.31 -40.80
CA LEU A 1028 -25.01 -35.20 -40.67
C LEU A 1028 -24.20 -34.99 -41.96
N MET A 1029 -23.78 -36.07 -42.62
CA MET A 1029 -23.04 -36.00 -43.87
C MET A 1029 -23.91 -35.46 -45.03
N GLU A 1030 -25.20 -35.79 -45.09
CA GLU A 1030 -26.14 -35.19 -46.05
C GLU A 1030 -26.24 -33.67 -45.88
N LYS A 1031 -26.36 -33.21 -44.63
CA LYS A 1031 -26.35 -31.77 -44.31
C LYS A 1031 -25.04 -31.13 -44.75
N CYS A 1032 -23.89 -31.75 -44.43
CA CYS A 1032 -22.57 -31.29 -44.82
C CYS A 1032 -22.43 -31.16 -46.35
N VAL A 1033 -22.78 -32.20 -47.11
CA VAL A 1033 -22.74 -32.17 -48.59
C VAL A 1033 -23.60 -31.05 -49.16
N LYS A 1034 -24.82 -30.87 -48.64
CA LYS A 1034 -25.74 -29.82 -49.10
C LYS A 1034 -25.16 -28.42 -48.88
N PHE A 1035 -24.54 -28.18 -47.73
CA PHE A 1035 -23.90 -26.90 -47.46
C PHE A 1035 -22.61 -26.71 -48.28
N ARG A 1036 -21.76 -27.73 -48.40
CA ARG A 1036 -20.54 -27.69 -49.23
C ARG A 1036 -20.86 -27.39 -50.69
N ASP A 1037 -21.91 -28.02 -51.25
CA ASP A 1037 -22.35 -27.75 -52.62
C ASP A 1037 -22.81 -26.30 -52.83
N LYS A 1038 -23.49 -25.72 -51.84
CA LYS A 1038 -23.94 -24.32 -51.89
C LYS A 1038 -22.79 -23.31 -51.77
N VAL A 1039 -21.82 -23.58 -50.90
CA VAL A 1039 -20.77 -22.61 -50.52
C VAL A 1039 -19.53 -22.75 -51.40
N LEU A 1040 -19.06 -23.99 -51.60
CA LEU A 1040 -17.83 -24.29 -52.33
C LEU A 1040 -18.11 -24.70 -53.79
N GLY A 1041 -19.31 -25.20 -54.06
CA GLY A 1041 -19.71 -25.73 -55.36
C GLY A 1041 -19.52 -27.24 -55.50
N SER A 1042 -20.26 -27.84 -56.43
CA SER A 1042 -20.25 -29.28 -56.72
C SER A 1042 -18.90 -29.82 -57.20
N SER A 1043 -18.10 -28.98 -57.86
CA SER A 1043 -16.77 -29.32 -58.35
C SER A 1043 -15.68 -29.15 -57.29
N HIS A 1044 -16.01 -28.61 -56.11
CA HIS A 1044 -15.05 -28.50 -55.03
C HIS A 1044 -14.79 -29.88 -54.41
N PRO A 1045 -13.56 -30.20 -54.01
CA PRO A 1045 -13.21 -31.60 -53.89
C PRO A 1045 -13.51 -32.14 -52.51
N ASP A 1046 -13.70 -31.25 -51.54
CA ASP A 1046 -14.34 -31.52 -50.26
C ASP A 1046 -15.81 -31.90 -50.44
N THR A 1047 -16.51 -31.24 -51.38
CA THR A 1047 -17.89 -31.59 -51.76
C THR A 1047 -17.88 -32.98 -52.40
N ILE A 1048 -16.94 -33.25 -53.31
CA ILE A 1048 -16.78 -34.55 -53.97
C ILE A 1048 -16.45 -35.65 -52.94
N SER A 1049 -15.53 -35.39 -52.02
CA SER A 1049 -15.10 -36.33 -50.96
C SER A 1049 -16.27 -36.67 -50.06
N SER A 1050 -16.98 -35.67 -49.53
CA SER A 1050 -18.18 -35.88 -48.70
C SER A 1050 -19.30 -36.59 -49.46
N THR A 1051 -19.51 -36.25 -50.74
CA THR A 1051 -20.53 -36.90 -51.58
C THR A 1051 -20.18 -38.36 -51.84
N ARG A 1052 -18.89 -38.67 -52.05
CA ARG A 1052 -18.40 -40.05 -52.21
C ARG A 1052 -18.56 -40.84 -50.92
N ALA A 1053 -18.16 -40.27 -49.77
CA ALA A 1053 -18.33 -40.88 -48.46
C ALA A 1053 -19.82 -41.19 -48.19
N LEU A 1054 -20.69 -40.19 -48.39
CA LEU A 1054 -22.14 -40.33 -48.25
C LEU A 1054 -22.73 -41.44 -49.13
N ARG A 1055 -22.31 -41.51 -50.40
CA ARG A 1055 -22.76 -42.56 -51.34
C ARG A 1055 -22.34 -43.93 -50.83
N ASN A 1056 -21.07 -44.10 -50.51
CA ASN A 1056 -20.51 -45.36 -50.01
C ASN A 1056 -21.22 -45.82 -48.72
N TRP A 1057 -21.49 -44.89 -47.80
CA TRP A 1057 -22.17 -45.20 -46.53
C TRP A 1057 -23.63 -45.60 -46.74
N LYS A 1058 -24.36 -44.92 -47.63
CA LYS A 1058 -25.74 -45.30 -47.99
C LYS A 1058 -25.83 -46.66 -48.66
N GLU A 1059 -24.93 -46.95 -49.60
CA GLU A 1059 -24.86 -48.26 -50.26
C GLU A 1059 -24.62 -49.39 -49.25
N ARG A 1060 -23.72 -49.15 -48.28
CA ARG A 1060 -23.41 -50.13 -47.22
C ARG A 1060 -24.52 -50.27 -46.17
N ALA A 1061 -25.22 -49.19 -45.83
CA ALA A 1061 -26.39 -49.23 -44.96
C ALA A 1061 -27.54 -50.02 -45.60
N ASN A 1062 -27.75 -49.82 -46.90
CA ASN A 1062 -28.75 -50.57 -47.67
C ASN A 1062 -28.39 -52.07 -47.74
N SER A 1063 -27.12 -52.43 -47.97
CA SER A 1063 -26.71 -53.84 -47.99
C SER A 1063 -26.85 -54.53 -46.63
N LEU A 1064 -26.57 -53.84 -45.53
CA LEU A 1064 -26.79 -54.34 -44.16
C LEU A 1064 -28.29 -54.55 -43.86
N SER A 1065 -29.15 -53.64 -44.34
CA SER A 1065 -30.61 -53.78 -44.19
C SER A 1065 -31.17 -54.96 -45.00
N GLU A 1066 -30.60 -55.24 -46.17
CA GLU A 1066 -30.95 -56.40 -47.01
C GLU A 1066 -30.43 -57.72 -46.40
N GLU A 1067 -29.24 -57.75 -45.80
CA GLU A 1067 -28.70 -58.91 -45.07
C GLU A 1067 -29.46 -59.21 -43.76
N GLN A 1068 -29.87 -58.19 -43.02
CA GLN A 1068 -30.74 -58.36 -41.84
C GLN A 1068 -32.12 -58.89 -42.24
N SER A 1069 -32.67 -58.39 -43.35
CA SER A 1069 -33.94 -58.90 -43.90
C SER A 1069 -33.83 -60.35 -44.40
N ARG A 1070 -32.70 -60.72 -45.03
CA ARG A 1070 -32.45 -62.11 -45.46
C ARG A 1070 -32.18 -63.06 -44.30
N SER A 1071 -31.47 -62.63 -43.26
CA SER A 1071 -31.21 -63.44 -42.06
C SER A 1071 -32.45 -63.65 -41.20
N LEU A 1072 -33.38 -62.69 -41.13
CA LEU A 1072 -34.71 -62.87 -40.53
C LEU A 1072 -35.57 -63.90 -41.30
N VAL A 1073 -35.53 -63.87 -42.63
CA VAL A 1073 -36.22 -64.86 -43.49
C VAL A 1073 -35.56 -66.25 -43.41
N GLN A 1074 -34.26 -66.32 -43.10
CA GLN A 1074 -33.54 -67.59 -42.88
C GLN A 1074 -33.78 -68.15 -41.46
N ALA A 1075 -33.86 -67.29 -40.44
CA ALA A 1075 -34.19 -67.67 -39.07
C ALA A 1075 -35.64 -68.15 -38.89
N GLU A 1076 -36.58 -67.68 -39.73
CA GLU A 1076 -37.94 -68.25 -39.80
C GLU A 1076 -38.01 -69.61 -40.51
N ARG A 1077 -36.98 -70.00 -41.28
CA ARG A 1077 -36.90 -71.31 -41.94
C ARG A 1077 -36.25 -72.40 -41.09
N ASP A 1078 -35.41 -72.02 -40.13
CA ASP A 1078 -34.74 -72.96 -39.25
C ASP A 1078 -35.39 -72.95 -37.84
N GLN A 1079 -36.42 -73.79 -37.65
CA GLN A 1079 -36.90 -74.15 -36.31
C GLN A 1079 -35.79 -74.85 -35.51
N PRO A 1080 -35.55 -74.52 -34.23
CA PRO A 1080 -34.56 -75.24 -33.43
C PRO A 1080 -35.18 -76.51 -32.84
N SER A 1081 -34.61 -77.68 -33.17
CA SER A 1081 -34.70 -78.87 -32.32
C SER A 1081 -33.71 -78.76 -31.17
N GLU A 1082 -34.18 -79.08 -29.95
CA GLU A 1082 -33.48 -78.97 -28.68
C GLU A 1082 -32.07 -79.56 -28.61
N LYS A 1083 -31.28 -78.96 -27.70
CA LYS A 1083 -30.02 -79.40 -27.04
C LYS A 1083 -28.73 -78.85 -27.64
N THR A 1084 -28.26 -77.72 -27.12
CA THR A 1084 -27.13 -77.67 -26.17
C THR A 1084 -26.91 -76.23 -25.68
N LYS A 1085 -26.84 -76.05 -24.36
CA LYS A 1085 -26.27 -74.85 -23.73
C LYS A 1085 -24.74 -74.93 -23.92
N GLY A 1086 -24.16 -73.97 -24.59
CA GLY A 1086 -22.71 -73.84 -24.75
C GLY A 1086 -22.37 -72.52 -25.44
N ALA A 1087 -21.55 -71.72 -24.76
CA ALA A 1087 -21.10 -70.38 -25.13
C ALA A 1087 -20.80 -70.17 -26.63
N PHE A 1088 -21.33 -69.07 -27.18
CA PHE A 1088 -20.74 -68.38 -28.33
C PHE A 1088 -20.79 -66.87 -28.09
N SER A 1089 -19.78 -66.38 -27.37
CA SER A 1089 -19.25 -65.03 -27.59
C SER A 1089 -18.37 -65.10 -28.85
N ALA A 1090 -18.97 -64.92 -30.02
CA ALA A 1090 -18.23 -64.67 -31.24
C ALA A 1090 -18.43 -63.20 -31.61
N GLY A 1091 -17.49 -62.37 -31.16
CA GLY A 1091 -17.33 -61.04 -31.72
C GLY A 1091 -17.08 -61.18 -33.22
N LEU A 1092 -18.01 -60.67 -34.02
CA LEU A 1092 -17.71 -60.25 -35.39
C LEU A 1092 -16.76 -59.06 -35.28
N VAL A 1093 -15.47 -59.35 -35.13
CA VAL A 1093 -14.42 -58.41 -35.51
C VAL A 1093 -14.51 -58.31 -37.02
N LEU A 1094 -15.28 -57.34 -37.50
CA LEU A 1094 -15.12 -56.88 -38.88
C LEU A 1094 -13.67 -56.39 -39.01
N PRO A 1095 -12.95 -56.77 -40.09
CA PRO A 1095 -11.62 -56.26 -40.32
C PRO A 1095 -11.71 -54.73 -40.36
N LYS A 1096 -10.70 -54.05 -39.79
CA LYS A 1096 -10.48 -52.61 -39.98
C LYS A 1096 -10.84 -52.26 -41.43
N PRO A 1097 -11.60 -51.18 -41.70
CA PRO A 1097 -11.84 -50.79 -43.08
C PRO A 1097 -10.48 -50.73 -43.75
N ASN A 1098 -10.29 -51.57 -44.80
CA ASN A 1098 -9.08 -51.55 -45.62
C ASN A 1098 -8.77 -50.08 -45.91
N GLY A 1099 -7.50 -49.70 -45.77
CA GLY A 1099 -6.97 -48.33 -45.76
C GLY A 1099 -7.21 -47.50 -47.03
N GLU A 1100 -8.45 -47.42 -47.51
CA GLU A 1100 -8.91 -46.54 -48.59
C GLU A 1100 -9.88 -45.46 -48.06
N GLY A 1101 -9.97 -45.26 -46.75
CA GLY A 1101 -10.94 -44.35 -46.12
C GLY A 1101 -10.44 -43.45 -45.00
N VAL A 1102 -9.12 -43.44 -44.71
CA VAL A 1102 -8.51 -42.60 -43.65
C VAL A 1102 -7.35 -41.75 -44.19
N PHE A 1103 -7.19 -41.67 -45.52
CA PHE A 1103 -6.23 -40.73 -46.13
C PHE A 1103 -6.86 -39.35 -46.22
N GLY A 1104 -6.67 -38.57 -45.15
CA GLY A 1104 -7.16 -37.20 -45.06
C GLY A 1104 -6.80 -36.49 -43.77
N SER A 1105 -5.92 -37.03 -42.91
CA SER A 1105 -5.60 -36.39 -41.62
C SER A 1105 -4.91 -35.04 -41.79
N LEU A 1106 -4.00 -34.92 -42.76
CA LEU A 1106 -3.34 -33.66 -43.09
C LEU A 1106 -4.02 -32.88 -44.18
N LYS A 1107 -4.86 -33.53 -45.00
CA LYS A 1107 -5.76 -32.81 -45.89
C LYS A 1107 -6.75 -31.99 -45.05
N ALA A 1108 -7.39 -32.58 -44.04
CA ALA A 1108 -8.25 -31.89 -43.07
C ALA A 1108 -7.50 -30.84 -42.21
N PHE A 1109 -6.22 -31.05 -41.93
CA PHE A 1109 -5.38 -30.12 -41.19
C PHE A 1109 -4.93 -28.91 -42.03
N CYS A 1110 -4.40 -29.16 -43.22
CA CYS A 1110 -4.16 -28.11 -44.19
C CYS A 1110 -5.47 -27.42 -44.53
N GLU A 1111 -6.63 -28.11 -44.54
CA GLU A 1111 -8.01 -27.58 -44.68
C GLU A 1111 -8.47 -26.72 -43.49
N THR A 1112 -7.69 -26.59 -42.40
CA THR A 1112 -8.09 -25.82 -41.22
C THR A 1112 -7.02 -24.82 -40.76
N HIS A 1113 -5.93 -24.67 -41.52
CA HIS A 1113 -4.82 -23.80 -41.18
C HIS A 1113 -5.17 -22.31 -41.40
N PRO A 1114 -4.72 -21.37 -40.56
CA PRO A 1114 -4.98 -19.94 -40.75
C PRO A 1114 -4.48 -19.39 -42.10
N PHE A 1115 -3.58 -20.09 -42.78
CA PHE A 1115 -3.07 -19.71 -44.09
C PHE A 1115 -3.29 -20.76 -45.18
N LEU A 1116 -3.99 -21.85 -44.91
CA LEU A 1116 -4.31 -22.85 -45.93
C LEU A 1116 -5.65 -23.48 -45.59
N THR A 1117 -6.42 -23.67 -46.63
CA THR A 1117 -7.60 -24.49 -46.80
C THR A 1117 -7.35 -25.16 -48.20
N PRO A 1118 -7.50 -26.48 -48.37
CA PRO A 1118 -7.41 -27.08 -49.73
C PRO A 1118 -8.67 -27.91 -50.14
N LEU A 1119 -8.82 -28.60 -51.29
CA LEU A 1119 -7.93 -28.97 -52.43
C LEU A 1119 -8.69 -29.63 -53.60
N ARG A 1120 -8.34 -29.35 -54.89
CA ARG A 1120 -8.23 -30.23 -56.12
C ARG A 1120 -9.40 -30.68 -57.06
N ASN A 1121 -9.54 -30.08 -58.25
CA ASN A 1121 -10.13 -30.80 -59.40
C ASN A 1121 -9.26 -30.70 -60.65
N ASN A 1122 -8.84 -31.87 -61.15
CA ASN A 1122 -8.42 -32.04 -62.53
C ASN A 1122 -9.51 -31.49 -63.45
N SER A 1123 -9.14 -30.64 -64.41
CA SER A 1123 -10.01 -30.32 -65.54
C SER A 1123 -9.28 -30.60 -66.86
N PRO A 1124 -9.99 -31.14 -67.87
CA PRO A 1124 -9.42 -31.49 -69.16
C PRO A 1124 -9.13 -30.24 -69.99
N GLY A 1125 -8.16 -30.35 -70.90
CA GLY A 1125 -7.41 -29.24 -71.45
C GLY A 1125 -8.18 -28.15 -72.20
N LEU A 1126 -7.53 -26.99 -72.30
CA LEU A 1126 -7.74 -25.98 -73.33
C LEU A 1126 -6.40 -25.30 -73.65
N ARG A 1127 -5.82 -25.75 -74.78
CA ARG A 1127 -5.00 -25.08 -75.80
C ARG A 1127 -3.84 -24.17 -75.38
N ASP A 1128 -2.66 -24.60 -75.82
CA ASP A 1128 -1.57 -23.76 -76.30
C ASP A 1128 -2.11 -22.60 -77.14
N GLN A 1129 -1.97 -21.37 -76.65
CA GLN A 1129 -1.51 -20.23 -77.44
C GLN A 1129 -1.22 -19.04 -76.54
N ASP A 1130 -0.01 -18.51 -76.75
CA ASP A 1130 0.47 -17.18 -76.36
C ASP A 1130 0.90 -16.99 -74.91
N LEU A 1131 2.17 -17.31 -74.64
CA LEU A 1131 3.08 -16.49 -73.82
C LEU A 1131 4.52 -16.77 -74.29
N GLN A 1132 4.91 -16.10 -75.39
CA GLN A 1132 6.31 -15.82 -75.69
C GLN A 1132 6.87 -14.87 -74.64
N GLU A 1133 8.13 -15.12 -74.26
CA GLU A 1133 9.17 -14.19 -73.82
C GLU A 1133 8.78 -13.11 -72.80
N ILE A 1134 9.47 -13.08 -71.65
CA ILE A 1134 10.39 -11.99 -71.31
C ILE A 1134 11.25 -12.43 -70.10
N ASP A 1135 12.55 -12.28 -70.33
CA ASP A 1135 13.73 -12.36 -69.46
C ASP A 1135 13.63 -11.44 -68.23
#